data_AF-A0A5E7FH60-F1
#
_entry.id   AF-A0A5E7FH60-F1
#
_cell.length_a   1.000
_cell.length_b   1.000
_cell.length_c   1.000
_cell.angle_alpha   90.00
_cell.angle_beta   90.00
_cell.angle_gamma   90.00
#
_symmetry.space_group_name_H-M   'P 1'
#
loop_
_entity.id
_entity.type
_entity.pdbx_description
1 polymer ?
#
loop_
_entity_poly.entity_id
_entity_poly.type
_entity_poly.pdbx_seq_one_letter_code
_entity_poly.pdbx_strand_id
1 'polypeptide(L)'
;MTSPALNQILFGPPGTGKTYATIEAALEILAPEFLQANKDNRGALKKRFDELAADGHIEFVTFHQSFSYEDFVEGLRAESGDDGQLRYDVVDGVFKNLCTTAIAKVTQQAPAPMDVERRRVWKMSLGNIHGSDSYIFDECKDNNYALLGYGGCIDFSGCKSREDIAQRFAEADETLPQNAYGITAVHSFLLKMKIGDLLIVTEGNTKFRAVGEVTGEYHCLNGEDRDFEYGQCRSVKWLRIYEPSLPHDRLMNGKFTQRTLYELSSGSLDRGKLAQLLGAESQALEIEVGSGELFKLGESFGTGYVVTHSSADIVELSKPKGNQLPIGMSILSTLADYVRAGRLSVADIRNRLVFDKVPETKLDPFLVNGYLNILPALVERLLGASTNRTSVKPNPQPNNARVLIIDEINRGNISRIFGELITLIEPSKRAGADEALKVMLPYSKEHFSVPNNVYLIGTMNTADRSLAGLDIALRRRFTFREMPPKPELLKDVTVGELNVGQLLGVMNQRIEMLLDRDHCLGHAYFMPLVSDPTLERLGQIFREQVLPLLQEYFFEDWQRIQWVLNDHRKVPENCFIEQPTFNPGSLFGDQVVLSNQNNQWLINEDAFARIESFWGVIDHQAVPPKLQDAIEAEKGDIQVRQLESGSIEVLQAGKIVRPSKPILRDLAAAHGLITHHASGREFNTRHLGVAVISALNGVTA
;
A
#
# COMPACT_ATOMS: atom_id res chain seq x y z
N MET A 1 -16.93 7.01 -21.15
CA MET A 1 -15.75 6.22 -20.73
C MET A 1 -16.16 4.77 -20.76
N THR A 2 -15.41 3.91 -21.45
CA THR A 2 -15.61 2.46 -21.45
C THR A 2 -15.33 1.93 -20.05
N SER A 3 -16.19 1.06 -19.51
CA SER A 3 -15.96 0.44 -18.20
C SER A 3 -14.63 -0.34 -18.20
N PRO A 4 -13.85 -0.31 -17.10
CA PRO A 4 -12.60 -1.05 -17.00
C PRO A 4 -12.85 -2.55 -17.13
N ALA A 5 -11.90 -3.26 -17.74
CA ALA A 5 -11.98 -4.72 -17.90
C ALA A 5 -11.93 -5.42 -16.54
N LEU A 6 -12.80 -6.42 -16.34
CA LEU A 6 -12.84 -7.23 -15.11
C LEU A 6 -11.54 -8.01 -14.87
N ASN A 7 -10.87 -8.43 -15.94
CA ASN A 7 -9.59 -9.13 -15.88
C ASN A 7 -8.62 -8.45 -16.85
N GLN A 8 -7.51 -7.93 -16.34
CA GLN A 8 -6.49 -7.29 -17.17
C GLN A 8 -5.09 -7.73 -16.76
N ILE A 9 -4.16 -7.76 -17.72
CA ILE A 9 -2.74 -8.00 -17.49
C ILE A 9 -1.95 -6.83 -18.10
N LEU A 10 -1.18 -6.15 -17.25
CA LEU A 10 -0.17 -5.16 -17.65
C LEU A 10 1.13 -5.91 -17.94
N PHE A 11 1.57 -5.91 -19.19
CA PHE A 11 2.74 -6.68 -19.59
C PHE A 11 3.76 -5.85 -20.36
N GLY A 12 5.03 -6.20 -20.23
CA GLY A 12 6.10 -5.59 -20.99
C GLY A 12 7.47 -5.83 -20.35
N PRO A 13 8.54 -5.28 -20.93
CA PRO A 13 9.89 -5.48 -20.44
C PRO A 13 10.10 -4.98 -18.99
N PRO A 14 11.18 -5.39 -18.32
CA PRO A 14 11.56 -4.88 -17.01
C PRO A 14 11.72 -3.35 -17.00
N GLY A 15 11.30 -2.71 -15.90
CA GLY A 15 11.43 -1.27 -15.71
C GLY A 15 10.45 -0.38 -16.51
N THR A 16 9.38 -0.92 -17.10
CA THR A 16 8.41 -0.09 -17.87
C THR A 16 7.30 0.56 -17.03
N GLY A 17 7.43 0.54 -15.70
CA GLY A 17 6.48 1.19 -14.80
C GLY A 17 5.19 0.41 -14.54
N LYS A 18 5.19 -0.92 -14.69
CA LYS A 18 3.98 -1.76 -14.46
C LYS A 18 3.38 -1.55 -13.06
N THR A 19 4.20 -1.57 -12.00
CA THR A 19 3.77 -1.30 -10.61
C THR A 19 3.24 0.12 -10.41
N TYR A 20 3.68 1.09 -11.22
CA TYR A 20 3.10 2.43 -11.21
C TYR A 20 1.70 2.41 -11.83
N ALA A 21 1.55 1.74 -12.97
CA ALA A 21 0.29 1.65 -13.69
C ALA A 21 -0.78 0.79 -12.99
N THR A 22 -0.40 -0.18 -12.14
CA THR A 22 -1.38 -0.95 -11.35
C THR A 22 -2.15 -0.08 -10.36
N ILE A 23 -1.52 0.95 -9.79
CA ILE A 23 -2.19 1.89 -8.89
C ILE A 23 -3.24 2.70 -9.64
N GLU A 24 -2.90 3.24 -10.81
CA GLU A 24 -3.87 3.95 -11.64
C GLU A 24 -5.01 3.04 -12.09
N ALA A 25 -4.70 1.80 -12.51
CA ALA A 25 -5.72 0.84 -12.94
C ALA A 25 -6.67 0.45 -11.79
N ALA A 26 -6.17 0.31 -10.56
CA ALA A 26 -7.01 0.06 -9.39
C ALA A 26 -7.88 1.28 -9.05
N LEU A 27 -7.34 2.49 -9.12
CA LEU A 27 -8.09 3.72 -8.85
C LEU A 27 -9.10 4.03 -9.96
N GLU A 28 -8.83 3.67 -11.21
CA GLU A 28 -9.80 3.76 -12.30
C GLU A 28 -11.06 2.94 -12.02
N ILE A 29 -10.91 1.82 -11.31
CA ILE A 29 -12.02 0.97 -10.87
C ILE A 29 -12.67 1.55 -9.62
N LEU A 30 -11.90 1.82 -8.56
CA LEU A 30 -12.41 2.10 -7.22
C LEU A 30 -12.75 3.58 -6.97
N ALA A 31 -12.03 4.50 -7.60
CA ALA A 31 -12.13 5.94 -7.36
C ALA A 31 -11.84 6.77 -8.64
N PRO A 32 -12.62 6.58 -9.72
CA PRO A 32 -12.33 7.18 -11.03
C PRO A 32 -12.34 8.72 -11.01
N GLU A 33 -13.21 9.34 -10.21
CA GLU A 33 -13.27 10.79 -10.05
C GLU A 33 -12.02 11.34 -9.34
N PHE A 34 -11.56 10.65 -8.30
CA PHE A 34 -10.32 11.00 -7.59
C PHE A 34 -9.10 10.87 -8.50
N LEU A 35 -9.03 9.79 -9.27
CA LEU A 35 -7.98 9.58 -10.26
C LEU A 35 -7.96 10.74 -11.27
N GLN A 36 -9.13 11.13 -11.79
CA GLN A 36 -9.21 12.23 -12.76
C GLN A 36 -8.79 13.58 -12.18
N ALA A 37 -9.17 13.88 -10.95
CA ALA A 37 -8.79 15.12 -10.28
C ALA A 37 -7.29 15.18 -9.92
N ASN A 38 -6.63 14.03 -9.74
CA ASN A 38 -5.26 13.93 -9.22
C ASN A 38 -4.28 13.24 -10.18
N LYS A 39 -4.57 13.23 -11.50
CA LYS A 39 -3.74 12.50 -12.50
C LYS A 39 -2.26 12.84 -12.42
N ASP A 40 -1.92 14.10 -12.18
CA ASP A 40 -0.54 14.58 -12.11
C ASP A 40 0.05 14.54 -10.69
N ASN A 41 -0.73 14.15 -9.67
CA ASN A 41 -0.30 14.10 -8.27
C ASN A 41 -0.12 12.65 -7.79
N ARG A 42 1.06 12.10 -8.08
CA ARG A 42 1.39 10.72 -7.73
C ARG A 42 1.31 10.41 -6.24
N GLY A 43 1.72 11.36 -5.40
CA GLY A 43 1.67 11.21 -3.95
C GLY A 43 0.23 11.02 -3.45
N ALA A 44 -0.70 11.83 -3.96
CA ALA A 44 -2.12 11.70 -3.66
C ALA A 44 -2.70 10.36 -4.16
N LEU A 45 -2.35 9.94 -5.38
CA LEU A 45 -2.79 8.64 -5.92
C LEU A 45 -2.27 7.47 -5.08
N LYS A 46 -1.00 7.48 -4.66
CA LYS A 46 -0.43 6.43 -3.80
C LYS A 46 -1.15 6.39 -2.45
N LYS A 47 -1.35 7.55 -1.83
CA LYS A 47 -2.03 7.65 -0.54
C LYS A 47 -3.45 7.08 -0.62
N ARG A 48 -4.22 7.47 -1.65
CA ARG A 48 -5.58 6.96 -1.84
C ARG A 48 -5.62 5.45 -2.09
N PHE A 49 -4.65 4.93 -2.85
CA PHE A 49 -4.49 3.50 -3.05
C PHE A 49 -4.23 2.76 -1.73
N ASP A 50 -3.35 3.30 -0.88
CA ASP A 50 -3.01 2.70 0.41
C ASP A 50 -4.19 2.70 1.39
N GLU A 51 -4.98 3.77 1.41
CA GLU A 51 -6.24 3.84 2.17
C GLU A 51 -7.20 2.73 1.72
N LEU A 52 -7.44 2.61 0.41
CA LEU A 52 -8.32 1.58 -0.15
C LEU A 52 -7.79 0.16 0.09
N ALA A 53 -6.46 -0.03 0.13
CA ALA A 53 -5.85 -1.31 0.48
C ALA A 53 -6.00 -1.61 1.99
N ALA A 54 -5.86 -0.62 2.87
CA ALA A 54 -6.06 -0.78 4.31
C ALA A 54 -7.53 -1.12 4.66
N ASP A 55 -8.47 -0.51 3.93
CA ASP A 55 -9.91 -0.83 3.94
C ASP A 55 -10.21 -2.20 3.25
N GLY A 56 -9.18 -2.79 2.65
CA GLY A 56 -9.16 -4.04 1.91
C GLY A 56 -10.13 -4.09 0.73
N HIS A 57 -10.35 -2.95 0.07
CA HIS A 57 -10.85 -2.91 -1.30
C HIS A 57 -9.83 -3.41 -2.31
N ILE A 58 -8.55 -3.43 -1.95
CA ILE A 58 -7.43 -3.89 -2.76
C ILE A 58 -6.67 -4.97 -1.99
N GLU A 59 -6.51 -6.14 -2.61
CA GLU A 59 -5.60 -7.18 -2.16
C GLU A 59 -4.43 -7.30 -3.13
N PHE A 60 -3.24 -7.57 -2.62
CA PHE A 60 -2.02 -7.69 -3.42
C PHE A 60 -1.34 -9.03 -3.13
N VAL A 61 -1.03 -9.78 -4.18
CA VAL A 61 -0.30 -11.04 -4.11
C VAL A 61 0.77 -11.09 -5.20
N THR A 62 1.87 -11.78 -4.92
CA THR A 62 2.92 -12.05 -5.90
C THR A 62 2.98 -13.55 -6.14
N PHE A 63 2.87 -13.97 -7.41
CA PHE A 63 3.02 -15.38 -7.75
C PHE A 63 4.49 -15.78 -7.76
N HIS A 64 4.78 -16.89 -7.08
CA HIS A 64 6.07 -17.56 -7.10
C HIS A 64 5.88 -19.03 -7.47
N GLN A 65 6.96 -19.74 -7.79
CA GLN A 65 6.88 -21.12 -8.29
C GLN A 65 6.20 -22.10 -7.32
N SER A 66 6.28 -21.85 -6.02
CA SER A 66 5.60 -22.63 -4.98
C SER A 66 4.21 -22.10 -4.60
N PHE A 67 3.75 -20.99 -5.17
CA PHE A 67 2.42 -20.45 -4.90
C PHE A 67 1.37 -21.41 -5.47
N SER A 68 0.40 -21.78 -4.65
CA SER A 68 -0.44 -22.94 -4.90
C SER A 68 -1.93 -22.60 -4.90
N TYR A 69 -2.75 -23.59 -5.27
CA TYR A 69 -4.20 -23.48 -5.17
C TYR A 69 -4.64 -23.21 -3.73
N GLU A 70 -3.96 -23.84 -2.78
CA GLU A 70 -4.22 -23.77 -1.35
C GLU A 70 -3.99 -22.39 -0.75
N ASP A 71 -3.12 -21.58 -1.37
CA ASP A 71 -2.88 -20.19 -0.98
C ASP A 71 -3.87 -19.23 -1.65
N PHE A 72 -4.33 -19.57 -2.85
CA PHE A 72 -5.17 -18.70 -3.68
C PHE A 72 -6.67 -18.88 -3.41
N VAL A 73 -7.15 -20.12 -3.33
CA VAL A 73 -8.57 -20.47 -3.29
C VAL A 73 -8.97 -21.03 -1.93
N GLU A 74 -8.51 -22.22 -1.57
CA GLU A 74 -8.71 -22.82 -0.24
C GLU A 74 -7.76 -24.00 -0.03
N GLY A 75 -7.33 -24.21 1.21
CA GLY A 75 -6.44 -25.32 1.57
C GLY A 75 -6.59 -25.77 3.01
N LEU A 76 -6.10 -26.97 3.31
CA LEU A 76 -6.07 -27.50 4.68
C LEU A 76 -4.89 -26.90 5.45
N ARG A 77 -5.16 -26.36 6.64
CA ARG A 77 -4.13 -25.92 7.58
C ARG A 77 -4.27 -26.73 8.86
N ALA A 78 -3.14 -27.24 9.36
CA ALA A 78 -3.09 -27.90 10.65
C ALA A 78 -3.05 -26.84 11.76
N GLU A 79 -3.97 -26.92 12.70
CA GLU A 79 -3.96 -26.16 13.94
C GLU A 79 -3.81 -27.13 15.12
N SER A 80 -2.95 -26.78 16.08
CA SER A 80 -2.86 -27.50 17.34
C SER A 80 -4.01 -27.05 18.23
N GLY A 81 -4.88 -27.98 18.61
CA GLY A 81 -5.91 -27.75 19.61
C GLY A 81 -5.30 -27.46 20.98
N ASP A 82 -6.09 -26.83 21.86
CA ASP A 82 -5.70 -26.56 23.25
C ASP A 82 -5.43 -27.86 24.05
N ASP A 83 -5.91 -29.00 23.55
CA ASP A 83 -5.69 -30.36 24.06
C ASP A 83 -4.42 -31.04 23.49
N GLY A 84 -3.69 -30.34 22.61
CA GLY A 84 -2.50 -30.86 21.94
C GLY A 84 -2.78 -31.75 20.72
N GLN A 85 -4.05 -31.97 20.33
CA GLN A 85 -4.39 -32.73 19.13
C GLN A 85 -4.29 -31.85 17.87
N LEU A 86 -3.79 -32.42 16.78
CA LEU A 86 -3.75 -31.73 15.47
C LEU A 86 -5.11 -31.85 14.79
N ARG A 87 -5.71 -30.70 14.46
CA ARG A 87 -6.93 -30.60 13.66
C ARG A 87 -6.60 -29.95 12.32
N TYR A 88 -7.22 -30.45 11.25
CA TYR A 88 -7.09 -29.86 9.92
C TYR A 88 -8.36 -29.10 9.58
N ASP A 89 -8.25 -27.78 9.49
CA ASP A 89 -9.36 -26.92 9.09
C ASP A 89 -9.15 -26.43 7.65
N VAL A 90 -10.25 -26.33 6.90
CA VAL A 90 -10.24 -25.71 5.58
C VAL A 90 -10.16 -24.20 5.76
N VAL A 91 -9.14 -23.59 5.16
CA VAL A 91 -8.89 -22.16 5.23
C VAL A 91 -9.01 -21.57 3.84
N ASP A 92 -9.81 -20.50 3.74
CA ASP A 92 -10.00 -19.74 2.51
C ASP A 92 -8.71 -19.00 2.12
N GLY A 93 -8.33 -19.13 0.86
CA GLY A 93 -7.23 -18.40 0.24
C GLY A 93 -7.63 -16.97 -0.14
N VAL A 94 -6.63 -16.19 -0.58
CA VAL A 94 -6.79 -14.74 -0.83
C VAL A 94 -7.91 -14.39 -1.82
N PHE A 95 -8.05 -15.15 -2.91
CA PHE A 95 -9.06 -14.88 -3.93
C PHE A 95 -10.46 -15.23 -3.45
N LYS A 96 -10.62 -16.36 -2.74
CA LYS A 96 -11.91 -16.75 -2.14
C LYS A 96 -12.33 -15.74 -1.08
N ASN A 97 -11.43 -15.32 -0.19
CA ASN A 97 -11.69 -14.28 0.82
C ASN A 97 -12.14 -12.96 0.19
N LEU A 98 -11.46 -12.52 -0.88
CA LEU A 98 -11.84 -11.30 -1.59
C LEU A 98 -13.24 -11.43 -2.22
N CYS A 99 -13.55 -12.58 -2.84
CA CYS A 99 -14.87 -12.84 -3.42
C CYS A 99 -15.96 -12.85 -2.35
N THR A 100 -15.74 -13.53 -1.21
CA THR A 100 -16.66 -13.55 -0.06
C THR A 100 -16.93 -12.14 0.45
N THR A 101 -15.86 -11.34 0.61
CA THR A 101 -15.96 -9.94 1.06
C THR A 101 -16.71 -9.07 0.05
N ALA A 102 -16.52 -9.32 -1.26
CA ALA A 102 -17.21 -8.59 -2.32
C ALA A 102 -18.72 -8.85 -2.35
N ILE A 103 -19.19 -10.01 -1.88
CA ILE A 103 -20.63 -10.35 -1.86
C ILE A 103 -21.27 -10.19 -0.48
N ALA A 104 -20.47 -10.10 0.58
CA ALA A 104 -20.97 -9.96 1.94
C ALA A 104 -21.90 -8.75 2.05
N LYS A 105 -23.13 -9.02 2.48
CA LYS A 105 -24.14 -8.00 2.74
C LYS A 105 -24.34 -7.87 4.23
N VAL A 106 -24.59 -6.64 4.65
CA VAL A 106 -25.14 -6.38 5.98
C VAL A 106 -26.63 -6.74 5.93
N THR A 107 -27.03 -7.88 6.48
CA THR A 107 -28.43 -8.34 6.50
C THR A 107 -29.24 -7.69 7.61
N GLN A 108 -28.57 -7.25 8.67
CA GLN A 108 -29.15 -6.45 9.74
C GLN A 108 -28.23 -5.28 10.08
N GLN A 109 -28.80 -4.07 10.12
CA GLN A 109 -28.09 -2.84 10.43
C GLN A 109 -28.85 -2.05 11.51
N ALA A 110 -28.19 -1.73 12.61
CA ALA A 110 -28.71 -0.83 13.63
C ALA A 110 -27.72 0.32 13.91
N PRO A 111 -28.19 1.45 14.48
CA PRO A 111 -27.30 2.53 14.91
C PRO A 111 -26.26 2.01 15.90
N ALA A 112 -24.99 2.25 15.60
CA ALA A 112 -23.87 1.91 16.45
C ALA A 112 -23.66 2.99 17.53
N PRO A 113 -23.08 2.64 18.69
CA PRO A 113 -22.69 3.62 19.69
C PRO A 113 -21.65 4.62 19.15
N MET A 114 -21.65 5.86 19.65
CA MET A 114 -20.65 6.86 19.22
C MET A 114 -19.24 6.61 19.82
N ASP A 115 -19.14 5.80 20.88
CA ASP A 115 -17.91 5.59 21.66
C ASP A 115 -17.31 4.18 21.50
N VAL A 116 -17.49 3.56 20.32
CA VAL A 116 -17.00 2.20 19.98
C VAL A 116 -15.54 1.99 20.39
N GLU A 117 -14.68 3.00 20.22
CA GLU A 117 -13.25 2.93 20.55
C GLU A 117 -12.95 2.65 22.04
N ARG A 118 -13.84 3.07 22.94
CA ARG A 118 -13.64 2.95 24.41
C ARG A 118 -14.31 1.73 25.01
N ARG A 119 -15.14 1.02 24.23
CA ARG A 119 -15.88 -0.15 24.70
C ARG A 119 -14.98 -1.38 24.72
N ARG A 120 -15.23 -2.25 25.72
CA ARG A 120 -14.66 -3.59 25.75
C ARG A 120 -15.35 -4.43 24.69
N VAL A 121 -14.58 -5.30 24.07
CA VAL A 121 -15.04 -6.12 22.96
C VAL A 121 -14.80 -7.57 23.31
N TRP A 122 -15.85 -8.37 23.28
CA TRP A 122 -15.83 -9.79 23.59
C TRP A 122 -15.97 -10.60 22.33
N LYS A 123 -15.12 -11.60 22.14
CA LYS A 123 -15.33 -12.66 21.15
C LYS A 123 -16.27 -13.69 21.76
N MET A 124 -17.32 -14.10 21.05
CA MET A 124 -18.18 -15.20 21.44
C MET A 124 -18.48 -16.18 20.29
N SER A 125 -18.40 -17.48 20.54
CA SER A 125 -18.98 -18.50 19.63
C SER A 125 -20.43 -18.74 20.03
N LEU A 126 -21.35 -18.69 19.07
CA LEU A 126 -22.76 -19.05 19.26
C LEU A 126 -23.07 -20.27 18.39
N GLY A 127 -23.16 -21.44 19.03
CA GLY A 127 -23.34 -22.72 18.35
C GLY A 127 -22.13 -23.19 17.55
N ASN A 128 -22.27 -24.37 16.96
CA ASN A 128 -21.25 -25.04 16.15
C ASN A 128 -21.57 -24.89 14.66
N ILE A 129 -20.54 -24.78 13.80
CA ILE A 129 -20.73 -24.56 12.34
C ILE A 129 -21.44 -25.75 11.66
N HIS A 130 -21.21 -26.97 12.14
CA HIS A 130 -21.71 -28.22 11.53
C HIS A 130 -22.32 -29.20 12.54
N GLY A 131 -22.79 -28.70 13.69
CA GLY A 131 -23.34 -29.52 14.78
C GLY A 131 -24.87 -29.41 14.91
N SER A 132 -25.43 -30.17 15.86
CA SER A 132 -26.81 -30.05 16.35
C SER A 132 -27.19 -28.60 16.70
N ASP A 133 -26.20 -27.83 17.16
CA ASP A 133 -26.38 -26.48 17.72
C ASP A 133 -26.20 -25.38 16.67
N SER A 134 -26.23 -25.71 15.38
CA SER A 134 -26.08 -24.71 14.30
C SER A 134 -27.20 -23.66 14.31
N TYR A 135 -28.36 -23.99 14.87
CA TYR A 135 -29.52 -23.09 15.01
C TYR A 135 -29.34 -22.02 16.10
N ILE A 136 -28.40 -22.18 17.04
CA ILE A 136 -28.28 -21.30 18.22
C ILE A 136 -28.02 -19.85 17.83
N PHE A 137 -27.23 -19.63 16.78
CA PHE A 137 -27.00 -18.27 16.28
C PHE A 137 -28.28 -17.63 15.74
N ASP A 138 -29.09 -18.38 14.98
CA ASP A 138 -30.36 -17.87 14.44
C ASP A 138 -31.37 -17.60 15.56
N GLU A 139 -31.43 -18.45 16.57
CA GLU A 139 -32.25 -18.21 17.76
C GLU A 139 -31.83 -16.93 18.51
N CYS A 140 -30.52 -16.77 18.76
CA CYS A 140 -29.95 -15.58 19.39
C CYS A 140 -30.21 -14.30 18.58
N LYS A 141 -30.11 -14.41 17.25
CA LYS A 141 -30.42 -13.35 16.29
C LYS A 141 -31.88 -12.91 16.42
N ASP A 142 -32.81 -13.86 16.28
CA ASP A 142 -34.25 -13.58 16.21
C ASP A 142 -34.81 -13.05 17.54
N ASN A 143 -34.22 -13.47 18.67
CA ASN A 143 -34.67 -13.10 20.01
C ASN A 143 -33.85 -11.99 20.68
N ASN A 144 -32.82 -11.43 20.01
CA ASN A 144 -31.97 -10.35 20.52
C ASN A 144 -31.30 -10.68 21.87
N TYR A 145 -30.66 -11.84 21.96
CA TYR A 145 -29.83 -12.24 23.09
C TYR A 145 -28.59 -13.02 22.65
N ALA A 146 -27.64 -13.20 23.56
CA ALA A 146 -26.55 -14.15 23.42
C ALA A 146 -26.64 -15.23 24.49
N LEU A 147 -26.36 -16.47 24.08
CA LEU A 147 -26.40 -17.65 24.94
C LEU A 147 -25.02 -18.27 25.12
N LEU A 148 -24.64 -18.57 26.36
CA LEU A 148 -23.44 -19.34 26.68
C LEU A 148 -23.84 -20.79 27.06
N GLY A 149 -23.25 -21.78 26.40
CA GLY A 149 -23.51 -23.19 26.69
C GLY A 149 -22.79 -23.73 27.92
N TYR A 150 -21.65 -23.13 28.32
CA TYR A 150 -20.98 -23.51 29.57
C TYR A 150 -21.87 -23.20 30.77
N GLY A 151 -22.07 -24.21 31.62
CA GLY A 151 -22.97 -24.13 32.77
C GLY A 151 -24.38 -24.66 32.50
N GLY A 152 -24.70 -25.06 31.27
CA GLY A 152 -25.98 -25.67 30.93
C GLY A 152 -27.17 -24.87 31.48
N CYS A 153 -28.04 -25.54 32.22
CA CYS A 153 -29.20 -24.96 32.90
C CYS A 153 -28.94 -24.55 34.37
N ILE A 154 -27.69 -24.57 34.85
CA ILE A 154 -27.38 -24.19 36.23
C ILE A 154 -27.59 -22.68 36.37
N ASP A 155 -28.38 -22.27 37.36
CA ASP A 155 -28.60 -20.86 37.64
C ASP A 155 -27.49 -20.28 38.54
N PHE A 156 -26.60 -19.51 37.92
CA PHE A 156 -25.52 -18.77 38.60
C PHE A 156 -25.93 -17.37 39.10
N SER A 157 -27.22 -17.04 39.08
CA SER A 157 -27.71 -15.78 39.62
C SER A 157 -27.28 -15.60 41.08
N GLY A 158 -26.67 -14.47 41.39
CA GLY A 158 -26.22 -14.13 42.74
C GLY A 158 -24.80 -14.57 43.09
N CYS A 159 -24.13 -15.38 42.27
CA CYS A 159 -22.70 -15.63 42.41
C CYS A 159 -21.90 -14.32 42.26
N LYS A 160 -20.86 -14.13 43.08
CA LYS A 160 -20.01 -12.91 43.11
C LYS A 160 -18.53 -13.20 42.85
N SER A 161 -18.12 -14.47 42.92
CA SER A 161 -16.74 -14.90 42.80
C SER A 161 -16.60 -16.15 41.92
N ARG A 162 -15.36 -16.52 41.56
CA ARG A 162 -15.09 -17.79 40.87
C ARG A 162 -15.40 -18.98 41.77
N GLU A 163 -15.16 -18.83 43.07
CA GLU A 163 -15.41 -19.82 44.10
C GLU A 163 -16.92 -20.12 44.20
N ASP A 164 -17.77 -19.09 44.17
CA ASP A 164 -19.23 -19.25 44.18
C ASP A 164 -19.71 -20.03 42.94
N ILE A 165 -19.12 -19.73 41.77
CA ILE A 165 -19.45 -20.42 40.51
C ILE A 165 -19.01 -21.88 40.58
N ALA A 166 -17.79 -22.16 41.06
CA ALA A 166 -17.29 -23.51 41.23
C ALA A 166 -18.15 -24.33 42.22
N GLN A 167 -18.61 -23.68 43.29
CA GLN A 167 -19.53 -24.30 44.24
C GLN A 167 -20.89 -24.61 43.58
N ARG A 168 -21.42 -23.70 42.75
CA ARG A 168 -22.68 -23.91 42.02
C ARG A 168 -22.62 -25.12 41.08
N PHE A 169 -21.48 -25.28 40.40
CA PHE A 169 -21.19 -26.46 39.59
C PHE A 169 -21.18 -27.75 40.44
N ALA A 170 -20.52 -27.72 41.60
CA ALA A 170 -20.50 -28.87 42.52
C ALA A 170 -21.89 -29.20 43.11
N GLU A 171 -22.73 -28.19 43.39
CA GLU A 171 -24.12 -28.36 43.84
C GLU A 171 -25.01 -29.03 42.78
N ALA A 172 -24.65 -28.90 41.50
CA ALA A 172 -25.31 -29.52 40.35
C ALA A 172 -24.68 -30.87 39.93
N ASP A 173 -23.82 -31.44 40.79
CA ASP A 173 -23.10 -32.71 40.54
C ASP A 173 -22.07 -32.65 39.38
N GLU A 174 -21.65 -31.44 38.98
CA GLU A 174 -20.63 -31.19 37.96
C GLU A 174 -19.33 -30.67 38.60
N THR A 175 -18.58 -31.52 39.31
CA THR A 175 -17.34 -31.07 39.96
C THR A 175 -16.22 -30.80 38.94
N LEU A 176 -15.87 -29.53 38.76
CA LEU A 176 -14.82 -29.06 37.84
C LEU A 176 -13.57 -28.57 38.60
N PRO A 177 -12.35 -28.74 38.04
CA PRO A 177 -11.14 -28.10 38.55
C PRO A 177 -11.29 -26.57 38.63
N GLN A 178 -10.73 -25.90 39.64
CA GLN A 178 -10.87 -24.43 39.78
C GLN A 178 -10.36 -23.62 38.57
N ASN A 179 -9.38 -24.16 37.85
CA ASN A 179 -8.83 -23.56 36.63
C ASN A 179 -9.58 -24.01 35.35
N ALA A 180 -10.68 -24.75 35.46
CA ALA A 180 -11.47 -25.19 34.33
C ALA A 180 -11.95 -23.99 33.51
N TYR A 181 -11.91 -24.15 32.20
CA TYR A 181 -12.33 -23.10 31.28
C TYR A 181 -13.83 -22.79 31.40
N GLY A 182 -14.68 -23.78 31.70
CA GLY A 182 -16.11 -23.58 31.94
C GLY A 182 -16.39 -22.55 33.05
N ILE A 183 -15.71 -22.66 34.19
CA ILE A 183 -15.78 -21.66 35.27
C ILE A 183 -15.33 -20.29 34.78
N THR A 184 -14.28 -20.23 33.96
CA THR A 184 -13.75 -18.98 33.40
C THR A 184 -14.72 -18.32 32.41
N ALA A 185 -15.40 -19.10 31.59
CA ALA A 185 -16.40 -18.64 30.64
C ALA A 185 -17.62 -18.08 31.38
N VAL A 186 -18.20 -18.85 32.31
CA VAL A 186 -19.33 -18.40 33.14
C VAL A 186 -18.96 -17.16 33.95
N HIS A 187 -17.79 -17.15 34.60
CA HIS A 187 -17.32 -15.97 35.34
C HIS A 187 -17.20 -14.73 34.44
N SER A 188 -16.67 -14.88 33.22
CA SER A 188 -16.50 -13.74 32.31
C SER A 188 -17.85 -13.23 31.82
N PHE A 189 -18.77 -14.13 31.47
CA PHE A 189 -20.11 -13.78 31.01
C PHE A 189 -20.97 -13.16 32.12
N LEU A 190 -20.96 -13.74 33.32
CA LEU A 190 -21.74 -13.29 34.47
C LEU A 190 -21.18 -12.00 35.08
N LEU A 191 -19.89 -11.98 35.42
CA LEU A 191 -19.32 -10.96 36.29
C LEU A 191 -18.52 -9.87 35.55
N LYS A 192 -17.82 -10.22 34.46
CA LYS A 192 -16.95 -9.27 33.75
C LYS A 192 -17.66 -8.51 32.65
N MET A 193 -18.47 -9.18 31.83
CA MET A 193 -19.25 -8.55 30.75
C MET A 193 -20.31 -7.61 31.36
N LYS A 194 -20.46 -6.41 30.79
CA LYS A 194 -21.38 -5.38 31.27
C LYS A 194 -22.23 -4.83 30.13
N ILE A 195 -23.35 -4.21 30.48
CA ILE A 195 -24.16 -3.43 29.55
C ILE A 195 -23.27 -2.37 28.88
N GLY A 196 -23.37 -2.27 27.56
CA GLY A 196 -22.58 -1.39 26.71
C GLY A 196 -21.31 -2.04 26.15
N ASP A 197 -20.88 -3.21 26.62
CA ASP A 197 -19.81 -3.95 25.96
C ASP A 197 -20.24 -4.42 24.56
N LEU A 198 -19.29 -4.57 23.65
CA LEU A 198 -19.52 -5.11 22.30
C LEU A 198 -19.24 -6.61 22.26
N LEU A 199 -19.98 -7.31 21.41
CA LEU A 199 -19.90 -8.75 21.20
C LEU A 199 -19.63 -9.04 19.72
N ILE A 200 -18.56 -9.76 19.43
CA ILE A 200 -18.20 -10.26 18.10
C ILE A 200 -18.53 -11.74 18.05
N VAL A 201 -19.49 -12.12 17.21
CA VAL A 201 -19.88 -13.52 17.04
C VAL A 201 -19.08 -14.14 15.91
N THR A 202 -18.35 -15.22 16.20
CA THR A 202 -17.47 -15.85 15.22
C THR A 202 -18.12 -17.02 14.47
N GLU A 203 -17.55 -17.36 13.33
CA GLU A 203 -17.78 -18.60 12.61
C GLU A 203 -16.44 -19.30 12.46
N GLY A 204 -16.16 -20.22 13.40
CA GLY A 204 -14.84 -20.81 13.55
C GLY A 204 -13.79 -19.80 14.00
N ASN A 205 -12.53 -20.05 13.60
CA ASN A 205 -11.37 -19.24 13.99
C ASN A 205 -11.03 -18.13 12.99
N THR A 206 -11.57 -18.22 11.78
CA THR A 206 -11.11 -17.43 10.63
C THR A 206 -12.14 -16.41 10.14
N LYS A 207 -13.40 -16.51 10.60
CA LYS A 207 -14.50 -15.63 10.18
C LYS A 207 -15.33 -15.12 11.35
N PHE A 208 -16.04 -14.03 11.13
CA PHE A 208 -17.05 -13.52 12.05
C PHE A 208 -18.33 -13.14 11.30
N ARG A 209 -19.46 -13.30 11.98
CA ARG A 209 -20.79 -13.21 11.37
C ARG A 209 -21.66 -12.10 11.93
N ALA A 210 -21.39 -11.61 13.15
CA ALA A 210 -22.16 -10.53 13.74
C ALA A 210 -21.36 -9.66 14.72
N VAL A 211 -21.83 -8.43 14.88
CA VAL A 211 -21.43 -7.48 15.93
C VAL A 211 -22.69 -7.08 16.69
N GLY A 212 -22.69 -7.27 18.01
CA GLY A 212 -23.78 -6.89 18.91
C GLY A 212 -23.32 -5.97 20.04
N GLU A 213 -24.26 -5.27 20.65
CA GLU A 213 -24.08 -4.51 21.88
C GLU A 213 -24.85 -5.21 23.01
N VAL A 214 -24.20 -5.45 24.14
CA VAL A 214 -24.85 -6.02 25.33
C VAL A 214 -25.79 -4.97 25.92
N THR A 215 -27.09 -5.27 26.00
CA THR A 215 -28.14 -4.35 26.47
C THR A 215 -28.77 -4.76 27.79
N GLY A 216 -28.57 -6.01 28.22
CA GLY A 216 -29.19 -6.55 29.44
C GLY A 216 -28.18 -7.11 30.44
N GLU A 217 -28.60 -7.14 31.70
CA GLU A 217 -27.91 -7.92 32.72
C GLU A 217 -28.05 -9.42 32.47
N TYR A 218 -27.16 -10.19 33.08
CA TYR A 218 -27.22 -11.64 33.03
C TYR A 218 -28.55 -12.13 33.65
N HIS A 219 -29.12 -13.16 33.03
CA HIS A 219 -30.18 -13.96 33.60
C HIS A 219 -30.07 -15.41 33.11
N CYS A 220 -30.57 -16.34 33.91
CA CYS A 220 -30.69 -17.75 33.51
C CYS A 220 -32.06 -17.96 32.84
N LEU A 221 -32.07 -18.63 31.70
CA LEU A 221 -33.28 -19.07 31.02
C LEU A 221 -33.68 -20.43 31.58
N ASN A 222 -34.85 -20.47 32.23
CA ASN A 222 -35.44 -21.68 32.76
C ASN A 222 -36.71 -21.97 31.94
N GLY A 223 -36.74 -23.07 31.20
CA GLY A 223 -37.92 -23.50 30.44
C GLY A 223 -37.98 -25.01 30.32
N GLU A 224 -39.17 -25.59 30.47
CA GLU A 224 -39.43 -27.03 30.32
C GLU A 224 -39.30 -27.51 28.86
N ASP A 225 -39.28 -26.59 27.89
CA ASP A 225 -39.26 -26.83 26.43
C ASP A 225 -37.92 -26.48 25.73
N ARG A 226 -36.85 -26.14 26.47
CA ARG A 226 -35.53 -25.84 25.87
C ARG A 226 -34.57 -27.02 25.96
N ASP A 227 -33.81 -27.26 24.89
CA ASP A 227 -32.66 -28.15 24.93
C ASP A 227 -31.71 -27.68 26.06
N PHE A 228 -31.43 -28.59 27.00
CA PHE A 228 -30.84 -28.33 28.32
C PHE A 228 -29.38 -27.81 28.31
N GLU A 229 -28.87 -27.39 27.16
CA GLU A 229 -27.45 -27.09 26.94
C GLU A 229 -27.11 -25.59 26.99
N TYR A 230 -28.10 -24.68 26.86
CA TYR A 230 -27.85 -23.22 26.77
C TYR A 230 -28.76 -22.38 27.68
N GLY A 231 -28.49 -22.37 28.99
CA GLY A 231 -29.28 -21.61 29.97
C GLY A 231 -28.78 -20.18 30.24
N GLN A 232 -27.54 -19.85 29.90
CA GLN A 232 -26.90 -18.61 30.35
C GLN A 232 -27.14 -17.48 29.35
N CYS A 233 -27.87 -16.42 29.72
CA CYS A 233 -28.37 -15.42 28.78
C CYS A 233 -28.01 -13.97 29.13
N ARG A 234 -27.77 -13.17 28.09
CA ARG A 234 -27.76 -11.69 28.14
C ARG A 234 -28.48 -11.12 26.94
N SER A 235 -29.28 -10.07 27.13
CA SER A 235 -29.88 -9.33 26.02
C SER A 235 -28.82 -8.61 25.20
N VAL A 236 -28.95 -8.68 23.87
CA VAL A 236 -28.00 -8.12 22.91
C VAL A 236 -28.78 -7.42 21.80
N LYS A 237 -28.35 -6.21 21.46
CA LYS A 237 -28.79 -5.53 20.24
C LYS A 237 -27.80 -5.82 19.11
N TRP A 238 -28.24 -6.53 18.08
CA TRP A 238 -27.40 -6.80 16.91
C TRP A 238 -27.19 -5.53 16.08
N LEU A 239 -25.95 -5.04 16.03
CA LEU A 239 -25.55 -3.84 15.30
C LEU A 239 -25.31 -4.14 13.83
N ARG A 240 -24.64 -5.27 13.55
CA ARG A 240 -24.32 -5.76 12.21
C ARG A 240 -24.45 -7.27 12.17
N ILE A 241 -25.03 -7.80 11.11
CA ILE A 241 -24.98 -9.23 10.76
C ILE A 241 -24.56 -9.32 9.29
N TYR A 242 -23.65 -10.24 8.98
CA TYR A 242 -23.05 -10.41 7.66
C TYR A 242 -23.41 -11.75 7.06
N GLU A 243 -23.89 -11.74 5.81
CA GLU A 243 -24.08 -12.95 5.02
C GLU A 243 -23.47 -12.79 3.62
N PRO A 244 -22.50 -13.65 3.23
CA PRO A 244 -21.78 -14.60 4.10
C PRO A 244 -20.93 -13.89 5.18
N SER A 245 -20.46 -14.67 6.16
CA SER A 245 -19.55 -14.22 7.22
C SER A 245 -18.26 -13.61 6.65
N LEU A 246 -17.77 -12.56 7.32
CA LEU A 246 -16.57 -11.84 6.91
C LEU A 246 -15.30 -12.50 7.45
N PRO A 247 -14.17 -12.45 6.71
CA PRO A 247 -12.87 -12.90 7.22
C PRO A 247 -12.39 -12.07 8.43
N HIS A 248 -11.69 -12.71 9.36
CA HIS A 248 -11.20 -12.08 10.60
C HIS A 248 -10.27 -10.87 10.37
N ASP A 249 -9.54 -10.83 9.25
CA ASP A 249 -8.64 -9.73 8.89
C ASP A 249 -9.36 -8.39 8.66
N ARG A 250 -10.68 -8.42 8.46
CA ARG A 250 -11.56 -7.25 8.42
C ARG A 250 -11.82 -6.63 9.79
N LEU A 251 -11.35 -7.27 10.85
CA LEU A 251 -11.59 -6.84 12.22
C LEU A 251 -10.32 -6.81 13.08
N MET A 252 -9.38 -7.72 12.86
CA MET A 252 -8.27 -7.91 13.78
C MET A 252 -7.00 -8.43 13.10
N ASN A 253 -5.88 -8.23 13.79
CA ASN A 253 -4.58 -8.78 13.43
C ASN A 253 -4.42 -10.16 14.09
N GLY A 254 -4.32 -11.22 13.27
CA GLY A 254 -4.26 -12.61 13.73
C GLY A 254 -5.63 -13.28 13.89
N LYS A 255 -5.64 -14.60 14.16
CA LYS A 255 -6.86 -15.41 14.18
C LYS A 255 -7.59 -15.40 15.53
N PHE A 256 -8.87 -15.75 15.53
CA PHE A 256 -9.57 -16.07 16.78
C PHE A 256 -9.06 -17.40 17.37
N THR A 257 -9.00 -17.48 18.69
CA THR A 257 -8.79 -18.75 19.40
C THR A 257 -10.08 -19.57 19.50
N GLN A 258 -9.93 -20.87 19.74
CA GLN A 258 -11.03 -21.84 19.91
C GLN A 258 -11.89 -21.58 21.16
N ARG A 259 -11.42 -20.74 22.09
CA ARG A 259 -12.17 -20.39 23.32
C ARG A 259 -13.52 -19.76 22.96
N THR A 260 -14.60 -20.31 23.51
CA THR A 260 -15.98 -19.82 23.29
C THR A 260 -16.17 -18.36 23.64
N LEU A 261 -15.54 -17.85 24.71
CA LEU A 261 -15.74 -16.50 25.21
C LEU A 261 -14.43 -15.94 25.79
N TYR A 262 -13.98 -14.80 25.27
CA TYR A 262 -12.86 -14.05 25.84
C TYR A 262 -12.90 -12.59 25.39
N GLU A 263 -12.26 -11.73 26.17
CA GLU A 263 -12.09 -10.32 25.82
C GLU A 263 -10.99 -10.19 24.75
N LEU A 264 -11.29 -9.48 23.66
CA LEU A 264 -10.32 -9.14 22.63
C LEU A 264 -9.44 -8.01 23.15
N SER A 265 -8.13 -8.24 23.19
CA SER A 265 -7.18 -7.23 23.65
C SER A 265 -7.01 -6.12 22.61
N SER A 266 -6.59 -4.94 23.06
CA SER A 266 -6.26 -3.81 22.17
C SER A 266 -5.13 -4.10 21.19
N GLY A 267 -4.29 -5.10 21.46
CA GLY A 267 -3.19 -5.49 20.59
C GLY A 267 -3.62 -6.40 19.43
N SER A 268 -4.73 -7.14 19.57
CA SER A 268 -5.24 -8.01 18.51
C SER A 268 -6.35 -7.34 17.69
N LEU A 269 -7.27 -6.63 18.32
CA LEU A 269 -8.38 -5.95 17.65
C LEU A 269 -7.94 -4.66 16.94
N ASP A 270 -8.32 -4.50 15.67
CA ASP A 270 -8.19 -3.23 14.95
C ASP A 270 -9.47 -2.39 15.16
N ARG A 271 -9.34 -1.35 15.99
CA ARG A 271 -10.47 -0.49 16.36
C ARG A 271 -10.95 0.42 15.22
N GLY A 272 -10.05 0.80 14.30
CA GLY A 272 -10.42 1.60 13.13
C GLY A 272 -11.32 0.77 12.20
N LYS A 273 -10.92 -0.46 11.91
CA LYS A 273 -11.73 -1.40 11.12
C LYS A 273 -13.10 -1.67 11.77
N LEU A 274 -13.14 -1.87 13.10
CA LEU A 274 -14.41 -2.04 13.81
C LEU A 274 -15.31 -0.79 13.70
N ALA A 275 -14.75 0.41 13.84
CA ALA A 275 -15.49 1.66 13.69
C ALA A 275 -16.06 1.83 12.27
N GLN A 276 -15.26 1.49 11.25
CA GLN A 276 -15.66 1.50 9.84
C GLN A 276 -16.80 0.52 9.56
N LEU A 277 -16.70 -0.73 10.05
CA LEU A 277 -17.77 -1.75 9.93
C LEU A 277 -19.09 -1.29 10.56
N LEU A 278 -19.00 -0.57 11.68
CA LEU A 278 -20.14 -0.02 12.39
C LEU A 278 -20.64 1.32 11.82
N GLY A 279 -19.97 1.86 10.80
CA GLY A 279 -20.30 3.15 10.20
C GLY A 279 -20.11 4.33 11.16
N ALA A 280 -19.30 4.16 12.22
CA ALA A 280 -19.04 5.18 13.23
C ALA A 280 -18.11 6.29 12.70
N GLU A 281 -17.26 5.99 11.71
CA GLU A 281 -16.48 7.00 11.00
C GLU A 281 -17.36 7.87 10.09
N SER A 282 -18.44 7.32 9.51
CA SER A 282 -19.35 8.10 8.64
C SER A 282 -20.16 9.16 9.38
N GLN A 283 -20.22 9.15 10.71
CA GLN A 283 -20.80 10.25 11.49
C GLN A 283 -19.75 11.24 12.03
N ALA A 284 -18.47 10.86 12.00
CA ALA A 284 -17.35 11.72 12.39
C ALA A 284 -16.63 12.38 11.19
N LEU A 285 -16.82 11.87 9.97
CA LEU A 285 -16.15 12.30 8.73
C LEU A 285 -17.10 12.85 7.63
N GLU A 286 -18.33 13.26 7.97
CA GLU A 286 -19.18 14.05 7.05
C GLU A 286 -18.76 15.54 6.95
N ILE A 287 -17.52 15.86 7.33
CA ILE A 287 -16.87 17.15 7.01
C ILE A 287 -15.59 16.88 6.18
N GLU A 288 -15.70 16.11 5.10
CA GLU A 288 -14.89 16.43 3.92
C GLU A 288 -15.70 17.42 3.06
N VAL A 289 -15.56 18.69 3.41
CA VAL A 289 -15.96 19.80 2.56
C VAL A 289 -15.10 19.74 1.30
N GLY A 290 -15.74 19.37 0.19
CA GLY A 290 -15.23 19.65 -1.15
C GLY A 290 -14.81 21.11 -1.23
N SER A 291 -13.54 21.30 -1.60
CA SER A 291 -12.86 22.58 -1.86
C SER A 291 -13.80 23.74 -2.26
N GLY A 292 -14.13 24.54 -1.25
CA GLY A 292 -14.75 25.85 -1.36
C GLY A 292 -14.64 26.49 0.02
N GLU A 293 -13.65 27.35 0.24
CA GLU A 293 -13.48 28.07 1.51
C GLU A 293 -14.80 28.77 1.87
N LEU A 294 -15.50 28.25 2.90
CA LEU A 294 -16.79 28.76 3.39
C LEU A 294 -16.72 30.24 3.77
N PHE A 295 -15.54 30.67 4.24
CA PHE A 295 -15.19 32.05 4.55
C PHE A 295 -13.86 32.38 3.87
N LYS A 296 -13.84 33.43 3.04
CA LYS A 296 -12.63 33.82 2.32
C LYS A 296 -11.79 34.78 3.16
N LEU A 297 -10.46 34.64 3.09
CA LEU A 297 -9.55 35.61 3.71
C LEU A 297 -9.84 37.03 3.18
N GLY A 298 -10.00 38.01 4.08
CA GLY A 298 -10.32 39.39 3.75
C GLY A 298 -11.82 39.69 3.57
N GLU A 299 -12.70 38.68 3.62
CA GLU A 299 -14.14 38.87 3.55
C GLU A 299 -14.68 39.60 4.80
N SER A 300 -15.62 40.54 4.61
CA SER A 300 -16.14 41.38 5.69
C SER A 300 -17.56 41.00 6.09
N PHE A 301 -17.81 40.92 7.39
CA PHE A 301 -19.12 40.57 7.98
C PHE A 301 -19.56 41.61 9.02
N GLY A 302 -20.87 41.85 9.12
CA GLY A 302 -21.46 42.78 10.10
C GLY A 302 -20.92 44.22 9.96
N THR A 303 -20.66 44.88 11.10
CA THR A 303 -20.20 46.28 11.16
C THR A 303 -18.68 46.42 11.11
N GLY A 304 -18.01 45.70 10.21
CA GLY A 304 -16.56 45.83 9.94
C GLY A 304 -15.66 44.74 10.52
N TYR A 305 -16.18 43.52 10.72
CA TYR A 305 -15.34 42.36 11.07
C TYR A 305 -14.75 41.76 9.80
N VAL A 306 -13.46 41.46 9.77
CA VAL A 306 -12.77 40.94 8.56
C VAL A 306 -12.17 39.58 8.85
N VAL A 307 -12.40 38.59 7.98
CA VAL A 307 -11.82 37.24 8.12
C VAL A 307 -10.31 37.30 7.95
N THR A 308 -9.58 36.93 9.00
CA THR A 308 -8.12 36.86 9.00
C THR A 308 -7.59 35.44 8.86
N HIS A 309 -8.39 34.45 9.26
CA HIS A 309 -8.09 33.02 9.12
C HIS A 309 -9.39 32.20 9.11
N SER A 310 -9.44 31.12 8.35
CA SER A 310 -10.55 30.17 8.33
C SER A 310 -10.01 28.75 8.20
N SER A 311 -10.47 27.85 9.06
CA SER A 311 -10.19 26.41 9.00
C SER A 311 -11.49 25.62 9.18
N ALA A 312 -11.41 24.29 9.23
CA ALA A 312 -12.55 23.43 9.53
C ALA A 312 -13.08 23.63 10.97
N ASP A 313 -12.22 24.08 11.89
CA ASP A 313 -12.53 24.15 13.32
C ASP A 313 -12.85 25.56 13.81
N ILE A 314 -12.29 26.60 13.16
CA ILE A 314 -12.39 27.98 13.64
C ILE A 314 -12.41 29.00 12.51
N VAL A 315 -13.11 30.11 12.74
CA VAL A 315 -13.01 31.32 11.93
C VAL A 315 -12.47 32.44 12.81
N GLU A 316 -11.35 33.03 12.43
CA GLU A 316 -10.79 34.19 13.11
C GLU A 316 -11.15 35.47 12.37
N LEU A 317 -11.69 36.43 13.12
CA LEU A 317 -12.11 37.72 12.63
C LEU A 317 -11.30 38.84 13.29
N SER A 318 -10.78 39.78 12.51
CA SER A 318 -10.32 41.07 13.02
C SER A 318 -11.52 41.97 13.36
N LYS A 319 -11.58 42.49 14.59
CA LYS A 319 -12.60 43.46 15.01
C LYS A 319 -12.29 44.85 14.44
N PRO A 320 -13.29 45.73 14.26
CA PRO A 320 -13.08 47.12 13.82
C PRO A 320 -12.10 47.95 14.67
N LYS A 321 -11.86 47.54 15.93
CA LYS A 321 -10.94 48.21 16.88
C LYS A 321 -9.60 47.47 17.08
N GLY A 322 -9.25 46.53 16.20
CA GLY A 322 -7.90 45.94 16.10
C GLY A 322 -7.64 44.60 16.81
N ASN A 323 -8.52 44.15 17.71
CA ASN A 323 -8.35 42.85 18.38
C ASN A 323 -8.91 41.70 17.53
N GLN A 324 -8.29 40.52 17.58
CA GLN A 324 -8.81 39.31 16.93
C GLN A 324 -9.93 38.65 17.75
N LEU A 325 -10.82 37.95 17.05
CA LEU A 325 -11.94 37.20 17.58
C LEU A 325 -11.98 35.81 16.95
N PRO A 326 -11.50 34.77 17.65
CA PRO A 326 -11.71 33.40 17.24
C PRO A 326 -13.15 32.96 17.55
N ILE A 327 -13.84 32.37 16.57
CA ILE A 327 -15.17 31.76 16.73
C ILE A 327 -15.09 30.31 16.27
N GLY A 328 -15.40 29.36 17.17
CA GLY A 328 -15.44 27.94 16.84
C GLY A 328 -16.53 27.62 15.81
N MET A 329 -16.16 26.88 14.76
CA MET A 329 -17.09 26.43 13.73
C MET A 329 -18.21 25.56 14.30
N SER A 330 -17.95 24.86 15.40
CA SER A 330 -18.96 24.08 16.16
C SER A 330 -20.13 24.92 16.68
N ILE A 331 -19.88 26.18 17.08
CA ILE A 331 -20.95 27.10 17.53
C ILE A 331 -21.79 27.53 16.33
N LEU A 332 -21.13 27.86 15.21
CA LEU A 332 -21.78 28.33 13.99
C LEU A 332 -22.60 27.21 13.31
N SER A 333 -22.06 25.99 13.26
CA SER A 333 -22.76 24.83 12.71
C SER A 333 -23.98 24.46 13.56
N THR A 334 -23.82 24.40 14.89
CA THR A 334 -24.92 24.09 15.81
C THR A 334 -26.08 25.09 15.67
N LEU A 335 -25.77 26.39 15.60
CA LEU A 335 -26.80 27.43 15.38
C LEU A 335 -27.45 27.30 13.99
N ALA A 336 -26.67 27.03 12.94
CA ALA A 336 -27.20 26.82 11.59
C ALA A 336 -28.11 25.58 11.52
N ASP A 337 -27.76 24.50 12.23
CA ASP A 337 -28.56 23.27 12.26
C ASP A 337 -29.89 23.46 12.96
N TYR A 338 -29.94 24.21 14.05
CA TYR A 338 -31.21 24.60 14.66
C TYR A 338 -32.08 25.45 13.73
N VAL A 339 -31.46 26.31 12.91
CA VAL A 339 -32.19 27.09 11.91
C VAL A 339 -32.70 26.20 10.76
N ARG A 340 -31.89 25.26 10.26
CA ARG A 340 -32.30 24.29 9.23
C ARG A 340 -33.43 23.39 9.71
N ALA A 341 -33.38 22.95 10.97
CA ALA A 341 -34.40 22.14 11.60
C ALA A 341 -35.68 22.93 11.95
N GLY A 342 -35.75 24.23 11.64
CA GLY A 342 -36.91 25.10 11.92
C GLY A 342 -37.14 25.37 13.41
N ARG A 343 -36.17 25.02 14.27
CA ARG A 343 -36.24 25.19 15.73
C ARG A 343 -35.86 26.61 16.16
N LEU A 344 -35.04 27.28 15.36
CA LEU A 344 -34.67 28.69 15.49
C LEU A 344 -34.82 29.40 14.14
N SER A 345 -34.94 30.72 14.17
CA SER A 345 -34.68 31.58 13.01
C SER A 345 -33.43 32.41 13.25
N VAL A 346 -32.82 32.93 12.17
CA VAL A 346 -31.69 33.87 12.32
C VAL A 346 -32.11 35.13 13.09
N ALA A 347 -33.37 35.57 12.95
CA ALA A 347 -33.92 36.66 13.74
C ALA A 347 -33.97 36.35 15.24
N ASP A 348 -34.21 35.09 15.62
CA ASP A 348 -34.19 34.66 17.02
C ASP A 348 -32.78 34.75 17.61
N ILE A 349 -31.75 34.41 16.82
CA ILE A 349 -30.35 34.60 17.20
C ILE A 349 -30.10 36.10 17.44
N ARG A 350 -30.52 36.96 16.51
CA ARG A 350 -30.35 38.42 16.62
C ARG A 350 -31.07 39.02 17.85
N ASN A 351 -32.21 38.46 18.23
CA ASN A 351 -33.06 38.95 19.32
C ASN A 351 -32.80 38.28 20.68
N ARG A 352 -31.72 37.50 20.84
CA ARG A 352 -31.35 36.78 22.08
C ARG A 352 -32.34 35.70 22.54
N LEU A 353 -33.11 35.14 21.62
CA LEU A 353 -34.15 34.14 21.93
C LEU A 353 -33.66 32.69 21.82
N VAL A 354 -32.35 32.47 21.64
CA VAL A 354 -31.77 31.13 21.40
C VAL A 354 -32.08 30.17 22.55
N PHE A 355 -31.84 30.59 23.79
CA PHE A 355 -31.99 29.76 24.98
C PHE A 355 -33.44 29.65 25.45
N ASP A 356 -34.28 30.59 25.05
CA ASP A 356 -35.73 30.52 25.32
C ASP A 356 -36.41 29.50 24.39
N LYS A 357 -35.95 29.41 23.13
CA LYS A 357 -36.52 28.50 22.12
C LYS A 357 -35.86 27.11 22.08
N VAL A 358 -34.61 27.01 22.50
CA VAL A 358 -33.85 25.74 22.54
C VAL A 358 -33.19 25.60 23.91
N PRO A 359 -33.98 25.37 24.98
CA PRO A 359 -33.46 25.34 26.35
C PRO A 359 -32.51 24.17 26.63
N GLU A 360 -32.56 23.11 25.82
CA GLU A 360 -31.67 21.95 25.95
C GLU A 360 -30.32 22.11 25.23
N THR A 361 -30.08 23.25 24.59
CA THR A 361 -28.80 23.50 23.92
C THR A 361 -27.64 23.51 24.91
N LYS A 362 -26.51 22.91 24.52
CA LYS A 362 -25.26 22.94 25.30
C LYS A 362 -24.37 24.14 24.97
N LEU A 363 -24.84 25.07 24.12
CA LEU A 363 -24.12 26.29 23.78
C LEU A 363 -23.99 27.20 25.01
N ASP A 364 -22.87 27.92 25.11
CA ASP A 364 -22.66 28.87 26.21
C ASP A 364 -23.44 30.19 25.97
N PRO A 365 -24.29 30.64 26.91
CA PRO A 365 -25.07 31.86 26.76
C PRO A 365 -24.25 33.14 26.63
N PHE A 366 -23.08 33.23 27.27
CA PHE A 366 -22.21 34.39 27.17
C PHE A 366 -21.54 34.45 25.80
N LEU A 367 -21.18 33.30 25.21
CA LEU A 367 -20.61 33.26 23.86
C LEU A 367 -21.66 33.62 22.81
N VAL A 368 -22.87 33.06 22.87
CA VAL A 368 -23.89 33.34 21.85
C VAL A 368 -24.45 34.76 21.99
N ASN A 369 -24.81 35.19 23.20
CA ASN A 369 -25.37 36.54 23.42
C ASN A 369 -24.31 37.65 23.43
N GLY A 370 -23.02 37.31 23.59
CA GLY A 370 -21.91 38.26 23.53
C GLY A 370 -21.54 38.71 22.10
N TYR A 371 -21.93 37.93 21.08
CA TYR A 371 -21.51 38.14 19.68
C TYR A 371 -22.69 38.25 18.69
N LEU A 372 -23.81 38.82 19.15
CA LEU A 372 -25.04 39.00 18.35
C LEU A 372 -24.87 39.87 17.11
N ASN A 373 -23.85 40.73 17.09
CA ASN A 373 -23.57 41.64 15.97
C ASN A 373 -22.90 40.92 14.79
N ILE A 374 -22.45 39.67 14.97
CA ILE A 374 -21.67 38.93 13.97
C ILE A 374 -22.18 37.51 13.74
N LEU A 375 -22.59 36.78 14.79
CA LEU A 375 -23.06 35.39 14.67
C LEU A 375 -24.23 35.20 13.69
N PRO A 376 -25.29 36.04 13.67
CA PRO A 376 -26.36 35.91 12.69
C PRO A 376 -25.87 35.95 11.23
N ALA A 377 -24.91 36.83 10.92
CA ALA A 377 -24.37 36.98 9.56
C ALA A 377 -23.51 35.78 9.14
N LEU A 378 -22.72 35.23 10.06
CA LEU A 378 -21.93 34.02 9.81
C LEU A 378 -22.83 32.79 9.62
N VAL A 379 -23.90 32.67 10.42
CA VAL A 379 -24.90 31.60 10.27
C VAL A 379 -25.66 31.74 8.95
N GLU A 380 -26.05 32.95 8.53
CA GLU A 380 -26.66 33.19 7.22
C GLU A 380 -25.76 32.73 6.06
N ARG A 381 -24.45 32.96 6.15
CA ARG A 381 -23.47 32.49 5.16
C ARG A 381 -23.46 30.96 5.03
N LEU A 382 -23.46 30.26 6.16
CA LEU A 382 -23.53 28.79 6.25
C LEU A 382 -24.85 28.21 5.71
N LEU A 383 -25.94 28.95 5.86
CA LEU A 383 -27.25 28.58 5.29
C LEU A 383 -27.27 28.82 3.77
N GLY A 384 -26.71 29.93 3.30
CA GLY A 384 -26.64 30.29 1.88
C GLY A 384 -25.77 29.36 1.03
N ALA A 385 -24.65 28.88 1.57
CA ALA A 385 -23.77 27.92 0.90
C ALA A 385 -24.45 26.59 0.53
N SER A 386 -25.57 26.25 1.19
CA SER A 386 -26.33 25.02 0.93
C SER A 386 -27.35 25.14 -0.22
N THR A 387 -27.70 26.36 -0.64
CA THR A 387 -28.76 26.60 -1.65
C THR A 387 -28.32 26.42 -3.11
N ASN A 388 -27.02 26.34 -3.37
CA ASN A 388 -26.47 25.94 -4.68
C ASN A 388 -26.25 24.42 -4.82
N ARG A 389 -26.97 23.60 -4.05
CA ARG A 389 -27.07 22.15 -4.31
C ARG A 389 -28.07 21.90 -5.43
N THR A 390 -27.61 21.99 -6.68
CA THR A 390 -28.27 21.32 -7.81
C THR A 390 -28.57 19.87 -7.41
N SER A 391 -29.85 19.49 -7.52
CA SER A 391 -30.40 18.14 -7.45
C SER A 391 -29.37 17.03 -7.20
N VAL A 392 -29.18 16.70 -5.93
CA VAL A 392 -28.48 15.48 -5.52
C VAL A 392 -29.34 14.31 -5.99
N LYS A 393 -28.94 13.70 -7.12
CA LYS A 393 -29.32 12.32 -7.41
C LYS A 393 -28.88 11.47 -6.21
N PRO A 394 -29.65 10.44 -5.81
CA PRO A 394 -29.22 9.54 -4.75
C PRO A 394 -27.80 9.09 -5.03
N ASN A 395 -26.93 9.22 -4.02
CA ASN A 395 -25.55 8.75 -4.06
C ASN A 395 -25.57 7.35 -4.71
N PRO A 396 -24.89 7.13 -5.86
CA PRO A 396 -24.71 5.77 -6.34
C PRO A 396 -24.05 5.00 -5.19
N GLN A 397 -24.51 3.78 -4.93
CA GLN A 397 -23.97 2.91 -3.89
C GLN A 397 -22.44 3.04 -3.84
N PRO A 398 -21.81 3.09 -2.65
CA PRO A 398 -20.35 3.00 -2.57
C PRO A 398 -19.93 1.81 -3.42
N ASN A 399 -19.04 2.06 -4.37
CA ASN A 399 -18.63 1.06 -5.35
C ASN A 399 -18.08 -0.14 -4.58
N ASN A 400 -18.87 -1.20 -4.42
CA ASN A 400 -18.49 -2.43 -3.72
C ASN A 400 -17.52 -3.27 -4.57
N ALA A 401 -16.83 -2.63 -5.51
CA ALA A 401 -15.77 -3.26 -6.26
C ALA A 401 -14.63 -3.63 -5.32
N ARG A 402 -14.02 -4.77 -5.64
CA ARG A 402 -12.81 -5.28 -5.00
C ARG A 402 -11.78 -5.55 -6.08
N VAL A 403 -10.52 -5.22 -5.83
CA VAL A 403 -9.43 -5.41 -6.79
C VAL A 403 -8.42 -6.39 -6.20
N LEU A 404 -8.06 -7.42 -6.95
CA LEU A 404 -6.92 -8.28 -6.66
C LEU A 404 -5.79 -7.96 -7.65
N ILE A 405 -4.67 -7.50 -7.13
CA ILE A 405 -3.45 -7.30 -7.90
C ILE A 405 -2.59 -8.56 -7.78
N ILE A 406 -2.26 -9.14 -8.93
CA ILE A 406 -1.44 -10.37 -9.04
C ILE A 406 -0.14 -9.99 -9.72
N ASP A 407 0.89 -9.72 -8.92
CA ASP A 407 2.22 -9.39 -9.41
C ASP A 407 2.94 -10.65 -9.90
N GLU A 408 3.71 -10.51 -10.98
CA GLU A 408 4.47 -11.61 -11.59
C GLU A 408 3.60 -12.84 -11.93
N ILE A 409 2.43 -12.61 -12.55
CA ILE A 409 1.41 -13.65 -12.77
C ILE A 409 1.95 -14.88 -13.52
N ASN A 410 2.97 -14.71 -14.38
CA ASN A 410 3.61 -15.79 -15.13
C ASN A 410 4.62 -16.62 -14.32
N ARG A 411 5.01 -16.21 -13.11
CA ARG A 411 5.98 -16.95 -12.26
C ARG A 411 5.36 -18.18 -11.57
N GLY A 412 4.04 -18.23 -11.46
CA GLY A 412 3.29 -19.38 -10.94
C GLY A 412 2.69 -20.24 -12.05
N ASN A 413 2.37 -21.50 -11.74
CA ASN A 413 1.54 -22.32 -12.63
C ASN A 413 0.08 -21.87 -12.50
N ILE A 414 -0.31 -20.89 -13.32
CA ILE A 414 -1.62 -20.23 -13.22
C ILE A 414 -2.78 -21.24 -13.32
N SER A 415 -2.70 -22.23 -14.22
CA SER A 415 -3.73 -23.26 -14.36
C SER A 415 -3.91 -24.07 -13.09
N ARG A 416 -2.81 -24.40 -12.39
CA ARG A 416 -2.86 -25.10 -11.10
C ARG A 416 -3.35 -24.19 -9.97
N ILE A 417 -2.92 -22.93 -9.95
CA ILE A 417 -3.30 -21.95 -8.92
C ILE A 417 -4.80 -21.64 -8.97
N PHE A 418 -5.34 -21.37 -10.17
CA PHE A 418 -6.77 -21.10 -10.33
C PHE A 418 -7.63 -22.37 -10.28
N GLY A 419 -7.06 -23.55 -10.61
CA GLY A 419 -7.79 -24.80 -10.64
C GLY A 419 -9.06 -24.71 -11.49
N GLU A 420 -10.19 -25.10 -10.93
CA GLU A 420 -11.51 -25.02 -11.54
C GLU A 420 -12.04 -23.59 -11.70
N LEU A 421 -11.49 -22.61 -10.96
CA LEU A 421 -11.94 -21.21 -11.02
C LEU A 421 -11.50 -20.50 -12.30
N ILE A 422 -10.58 -21.09 -13.06
CA ILE A 422 -10.11 -20.55 -14.33
C ILE A 422 -11.25 -20.29 -15.31
N THR A 423 -12.33 -21.07 -15.27
CA THR A 423 -13.52 -20.84 -16.10
C THR A 423 -14.41 -19.75 -15.51
N LEU A 424 -14.49 -19.66 -14.18
CA LEU A 424 -15.38 -18.75 -13.47
C LEU A 424 -14.95 -17.28 -13.52
N ILE A 425 -13.66 -17.00 -13.80
CA ILE A 425 -13.20 -15.61 -13.95
C ILE A 425 -13.70 -14.95 -15.25
N GLU A 426 -14.20 -15.73 -16.22
CA GLU A 426 -14.78 -15.19 -17.46
C GLU A 426 -15.99 -14.29 -17.16
N PRO A 427 -16.08 -13.09 -17.76
CA PRO A 427 -17.18 -12.16 -17.51
C PRO A 427 -18.59 -12.77 -17.62
N SER A 428 -18.83 -13.64 -18.60
CA SER A 428 -20.16 -14.27 -18.77
C SER A 428 -20.46 -15.38 -17.77
N LYS A 429 -19.45 -15.94 -17.10
CA LYS A 429 -19.57 -17.08 -16.18
C LYS A 429 -19.63 -16.68 -14.71
N ARG A 430 -19.43 -15.39 -14.43
CA ARG A 430 -19.49 -14.82 -13.09
C ARG A 430 -20.92 -14.68 -12.57
N ALA A 431 -21.07 -14.60 -11.26
CA ALA A 431 -22.35 -14.52 -10.57
C ALA A 431 -23.14 -13.28 -11.02
N GLY A 432 -24.37 -13.49 -11.50
CA GLY A 432 -25.26 -12.43 -11.99
C GLY A 432 -25.16 -12.17 -13.50
N ALA A 433 -24.29 -12.87 -14.23
CA ALA A 433 -24.29 -12.88 -15.70
C ALA A 433 -25.27 -13.93 -16.27
N ASP A 434 -25.64 -13.80 -17.54
CA ASP A 434 -26.62 -14.67 -18.22
C ASP A 434 -26.19 -16.15 -18.24
N GLU A 435 -24.88 -16.41 -18.34
CA GLU A 435 -24.30 -17.76 -18.34
C GLU A 435 -23.56 -18.09 -17.04
N ALA A 436 -24.00 -17.51 -15.91
CA ALA A 436 -23.36 -17.68 -14.61
C ALA A 436 -23.17 -19.17 -14.25
N LEU A 437 -21.97 -19.50 -13.77
CA LEU A 437 -21.59 -20.85 -13.35
C LEU A 437 -21.21 -20.89 -11.87
N LYS A 438 -21.40 -22.06 -11.28
CA LYS A 438 -20.92 -22.42 -9.94
C LYS A 438 -20.16 -23.73 -10.02
N VAL A 439 -19.08 -23.85 -9.24
CA VAL A 439 -18.31 -25.10 -9.09
C VAL A 439 -18.35 -25.54 -7.63
N MET A 440 -18.15 -26.83 -7.38
CA MET A 440 -17.99 -27.35 -6.03
C MET A 440 -16.50 -27.39 -5.69
N LEU A 441 -16.10 -26.70 -4.64
CA LEU A 441 -14.69 -26.63 -4.24
C LEU A 441 -14.23 -27.96 -3.59
N PRO A 442 -12.96 -28.37 -3.80
CA PRO A 442 -12.48 -29.70 -3.43
C PRO A 442 -12.33 -29.92 -1.94
N TYR A 443 -12.00 -28.90 -1.13
CA TYR A 443 -11.76 -29.08 0.31
C TYR A 443 -13.03 -28.81 1.12
N SER A 444 -13.66 -27.65 0.93
CA SER A 444 -14.87 -27.26 1.66
C SER A 444 -16.13 -28.00 1.22
N LYS A 445 -16.15 -28.52 -0.03
CA LYS A 445 -17.34 -29.09 -0.69
C LYS A 445 -18.48 -28.09 -0.87
N GLU A 446 -18.18 -26.80 -0.76
CA GLU A 446 -19.16 -25.72 -0.97
C GLU A 446 -19.26 -25.33 -2.44
N HIS A 447 -20.43 -24.82 -2.83
CA HIS A 447 -20.61 -24.20 -4.14
C HIS A 447 -20.04 -22.78 -4.15
N PHE A 448 -19.19 -22.49 -5.13
CA PHE A 448 -18.53 -21.19 -5.29
C PHE A 448 -18.74 -20.60 -6.69
N SER A 449 -18.87 -19.27 -6.75
CA SER A 449 -18.93 -18.47 -7.98
C SER A 449 -18.16 -17.17 -7.80
N VAL A 450 -17.52 -16.69 -8.87
CA VAL A 450 -16.80 -15.40 -8.86
C VAL A 450 -17.79 -14.24 -9.05
N PRO A 451 -17.79 -13.20 -8.19
CA PRO A 451 -18.69 -12.05 -8.31
C PRO A 451 -18.37 -11.11 -9.49
N ASN A 452 -19.38 -10.37 -9.98
CA ASN A 452 -19.22 -9.37 -11.05
C ASN A 452 -18.53 -8.07 -10.61
N ASN A 453 -18.30 -7.87 -9.31
CA ASN A 453 -17.64 -6.72 -8.72
C ASN A 453 -16.19 -7.01 -8.26
N VAL A 454 -15.62 -8.16 -8.62
CA VAL A 454 -14.20 -8.48 -8.35
C VAL A 454 -13.36 -8.21 -9.60
N TYR A 455 -12.28 -7.46 -9.50
CA TYR A 455 -11.40 -7.12 -10.61
C TYR A 455 -10.03 -7.75 -10.41
N LEU A 456 -9.47 -8.33 -11.47
CA LEU A 456 -8.14 -8.92 -11.48
C LEU A 456 -7.20 -8.05 -12.31
N ILE A 457 -6.09 -7.62 -11.70
CA ILE A 457 -5.03 -6.86 -12.36
C ILE A 457 -3.72 -7.63 -12.22
N GLY A 458 -3.30 -8.31 -13.29
CA GLY A 458 -2.01 -9.00 -13.33
C GLY A 458 -0.89 -8.08 -13.81
N THR A 459 0.34 -8.30 -13.34
CA THR A 459 1.56 -7.80 -13.99
C THR A 459 2.36 -8.96 -14.55
N MET A 460 3.04 -8.75 -15.68
CA MET A 460 3.86 -9.78 -16.32
C MET A 460 5.13 -9.17 -16.92
N ASN A 461 6.29 -9.70 -16.55
CA ASN A 461 7.54 -9.44 -17.26
C ASN A 461 7.64 -10.34 -18.48
N THR A 462 7.87 -9.75 -19.65
CA THR A 462 7.95 -10.47 -20.92
C THR A 462 9.31 -11.10 -21.19
N ALA A 463 10.38 -10.56 -20.58
CA ALA A 463 11.75 -11.09 -20.69
C ALA A 463 11.91 -12.46 -20.02
N ASP A 464 11.04 -12.81 -19.05
CA ASP A 464 11.13 -14.04 -18.26
C ASP A 464 10.66 -15.26 -19.08
N ARG A 465 11.50 -15.70 -20.03
CA ARG A 465 11.24 -16.83 -20.95
C ARG A 465 11.35 -18.22 -20.30
N SER A 466 11.90 -18.30 -19.08
CA SER A 466 12.05 -19.55 -18.32
C SER A 466 10.75 -20.06 -17.69
N LEU A 467 9.68 -19.26 -17.77
CA LEU A 467 8.39 -19.55 -17.19
C LEU A 467 7.43 -20.04 -18.27
N ALA A 468 6.59 -21.02 -17.95
CA ALA A 468 5.60 -21.56 -18.88
C ALA A 468 4.78 -20.41 -19.47
N GLY A 469 4.84 -20.25 -20.80
CA GLY A 469 4.07 -19.22 -21.49
C GLY A 469 2.59 -19.33 -21.09
N LEU A 470 1.95 -18.17 -20.90
CA LEU A 470 0.56 -18.13 -20.46
C LEU A 470 -0.32 -18.91 -21.45
N ASP A 471 -1.00 -19.96 -20.95
CA ASP A 471 -1.83 -20.84 -21.77
C ASP A 471 -2.85 -20.02 -22.58
N ILE A 472 -3.14 -20.46 -23.81
CA ILE A 472 -4.15 -19.88 -24.70
C ILE A 472 -5.48 -19.75 -23.95
N ALA A 473 -5.82 -20.73 -23.11
CA ALA A 473 -7.05 -20.70 -22.31
C ALA A 473 -7.08 -19.48 -21.36
N LEU A 474 -5.95 -19.10 -20.77
CA LEU A 474 -5.85 -17.90 -19.92
C LEU A 474 -5.83 -16.62 -20.74
N ARG A 475 -5.14 -16.60 -21.89
CA ARG A 475 -5.08 -15.41 -22.75
C ARG A 475 -6.47 -14.95 -23.21
N ARG A 476 -7.42 -15.87 -23.36
CA ARG A 476 -8.80 -15.56 -23.75
C ARG A 476 -9.62 -14.91 -22.63
N ARG A 477 -9.15 -14.95 -21.38
CA ARG A 477 -9.87 -14.54 -20.17
C ARG A 477 -9.39 -13.22 -19.59
N PHE A 478 -8.24 -12.74 -20.05
CA PHE A 478 -7.65 -11.47 -19.66
C PHE A 478 -7.55 -10.53 -20.86
N THR A 479 -7.77 -9.24 -20.63
CA THR A 479 -7.35 -8.20 -21.59
C THR A 479 -5.88 -7.87 -21.36
N PHE A 480 -5.08 -7.82 -22.42
CA PHE A 480 -3.65 -7.54 -22.33
C PHE A 480 -3.39 -6.08 -22.69
N ARG A 481 -2.76 -5.35 -21.77
CA ARG A 481 -2.33 -3.97 -21.98
C ARG A 481 -0.80 -3.92 -21.97
N GLU A 482 -0.24 -3.64 -23.13
CA GLU A 482 1.21 -3.52 -23.30
C GLU A 482 1.73 -2.25 -22.63
N MET A 483 2.85 -2.38 -21.94
CA MET A 483 3.58 -1.33 -21.24
C MET A 483 4.99 -1.27 -21.86
N PRO A 484 5.14 -0.62 -23.03
CA PRO A 484 6.42 -0.51 -23.70
C PRO A 484 7.36 0.43 -22.94
N PRO A 485 8.68 0.34 -23.16
CA PRO A 485 9.61 1.40 -22.79
C PRO A 485 9.17 2.76 -23.36
N LYS A 486 9.42 3.82 -22.60
CA LYS A 486 9.01 5.19 -22.95
C LYS A 486 10.17 6.17 -22.77
N PRO A 487 11.20 6.12 -23.64
CA PRO A 487 12.32 7.04 -23.54
C PRO A 487 11.90 8.52 -23.63
N GLU A 488 10.74 8.82 -24.23
CA GLU A 488 10.18 10.16 -24.31
C GLU A 488 9.86 10.80 -22.95
N LEU A 489 9.66 10.00 -21.89
CA LEU A 489 9.49 10.51 -20.52
C LEU A 489 10.80 11.09 -19.95
N LEU A 490 11.94 10.76 -20.56
CA LEU A 490 13.28 11.19 -20.17
C LEU A 490 13.86 12.22 -21.16
N LYS A 491 13.05 12.75 -22.09
CA LYS A 491 13.50 13.66 -23.14
C LYS A 491 14.11 14.96 -22.60
N ASP A 492 13.63 15.42 -21.45
CA ASP A 492 14.07 16.66 -20.80
C ASP A 492 15.10 16.39 -19.67
N VAL A 493 15.51 15.13 -19.49
CA VAL A 493 16.49 14.72 -18.48
C VAL A 493 17.87 14.68 -19.11
N THR A 494 18.76 15.54 -18.62
CA THR A 494 20.15 15.62 -19.08
C THR A 494 21.13 15.42 -17.93
N VAL A 495 22.20 14.67 -18.17
CA VAL A 495 23.34 14.55 -17.24
C VAL A 495 24.51 15.30 -17.87
N GLY A 496 24.81 16.49 -17.36
CA GLY A 496 25.58 17.47 -18.14
C GLY A 496 24.82 17.79 -19.43
N GLU A 497 25.46 17.57 -20.58
CA GLU A 497 24.83 17.76 -21.90
C GLU A 497 24.29 16.46 -22.53
N LEU A 498 24.46 15.31 -21.86
CA LEU A 498 23.99 14.03 -22.36
C LEU A 498 22.48 13.89 -22.17
N ASN A 499 21.73 13.65 -23.25
CA ASN A 499 20.30 13.37 -23.18
C ASN A 499 20.02 11.91 -22.80
N VAL A 500 19.37 11.69 -21.65
CA VAL A 500 19.11 10.33 -21.12
C VAL A 500 18.05 9.59 -21.95
N GLY A 501 17.03 10.29 -22.44
CA GLY A 501 16.02 9.70 -23.33
C GLY A 501 16.63 9.18 -24.64
N GLN A 502 17.55 9.93 -25.23
CA GLN A 502 18.29 9.50 -26.42
C GLN A 502 19.20 8.28 -26.13
N LEU A 503 19.93 8.30 -25.01
CA LEU A 503 20.76 7.19 -24.56
C LEU A 503 19.96 5.89 -24.46
N LEU A 504 18.84 5.92 -23.74
CA LEU A 504 17.95 4.78 -23.60
C LEU A 504 17.38 4.32 -24.94
N GLY A 505 16.95 5.26 -25.79
CA GLY A 505 16.41 4.97 -27.11
C GLY A 505 17.40 4.20 -27.99
N VAL A 506 18.66 4.65 -28.05
CA VAL A 506 19.71 3.99 -28.85
C VAL A 506 20.05 2.61 -28.30
N MET A 507 20.15 2.46 -26.97
CA MET A 507 20.37 1.15 -26.36
C MET A 507 19.24 0.17 -26.67
N ASN A 508 17.98 0.61 -26.54
CA ASN A 508 16.83 -0.24 -26.83
C ASN A 508 16.76 -0.65 -28.30
N GLN A 509 17.12 0.22 -29.24
CA GLN A 509 17.22 -0.15 -30.66
C GLN A 509 18.22 -1.29 -30.87
N ARG A 510 19.38 -1.25 -30.21
CA ARG A 510 20.39 -2.31 -30.32
C ARG A 510 19.95 -3.60 -29.64
N ILE A 511 19.35 -3.51 -28.45
CA ILE A 511 18.83 -4.68 -27.73
C ILE A 511 17.74 -5.36 -28.57
N GLU A 512 16.81 -4.59 -29.15
CA GLU A 512 15.74 -5.13 -29.99
C GLU A 512 16.28 -5.84 -31.24
N MET A 513 17.35 -5.32 -31.85
CA MET A 513 18.00 -5.96 -33.00
C MET A 513 18.78 -7.24 -32.63
N LEU A 514 19.39 -7.29 -31.45
CA LEU A 514 20.21 -8.42 -31.01
C LEU A 514 19.39 -9.53 -30.31
N LEU A 515 18.25 -9.16 -29.74
CA LEU A 515 17.31 -10.05 -29.04
C LEU A 515 15.90 -9.85 -29.62
N ASP A 516 15.09 -9.02 -28.97
CA ASP A 516 13.73 -8.65 -29.36
C ASP A 516 13.23 -7.46 -28.51
N ARG A 517 12.00 -7.03 -28.76
CA ARG A 517 11.32 -5.95 -28.03
C ARG A 517 11.03 -6.25 -26.56
N ASP A 518 10.91 -7.52 -26.19
CA ASP A 518 10.52 -7.97 -24.86
C ASP A 518 11.69 -7.86 -23.85
N HIS A 519 12.92 -7.71 -24.34
CA HIS A 519 14.14 -7.47 -23.55
C HIS A 519 14.57 -5.99 -23.51
N CYS A 520 13.81 -5.06 -24.08
CA CYS A 520 14.19 -3.65 -24.01
C CYS A 520 14.22 -3.13 -22.56
N LEU A 521 15.09 -2.17 -22.27
CA LEU A 521 15.18 -1.52 -20.97
C LEU A 521 14.04 -0.51 -20.79
N GLY A 522 13.30 -0.63 -19.68
CA GLY A 522 12.29 0.34 -19.33
C GLY A 522 12.84 1.65 -18.74
N HIS A 523 12.07 2.72 -18.87
CA HIS A 523 12.45 4.06 -18.43
C HIS A 523 12.56 4.20 -16.91
N ALA A 524 11.94 3.32 -16.11
CA ALA A 524 11.94 3.41 -14.64
C ALA A 524 13.34 3.34 -14.02
N TYR A 525 14.28 2.62 -14.64
CA TYR A 525 15.69 2.57 -14.18
C TYR A 525 16.32 3.96 -14.14
N PHE A 526 15.92 4.84 -15.06
CA PHE A 526 16.50 6.18 -15.24
C PHE A 526 15.68 7.30 -14.60
N MET A 527 14.45 7.02 -14.14
CA MET A 527 13.61 8.01 -13.47
C MET A 527 14.23 8.69 -12.23
N PRO A 528 15.12 8.05 -11.44
CA PRO A 528 15.84 8.75 -10.37
C PRO A 528 16.65 9.97 -10.84
N LEU A 529 17.08 9.99 -12.12
CA LEU A 529 17.80 11.11 -12.71
C LEU A 529 16.93 12.35 -12.91
N VAL A 530 15.60 12.24 -12.84
CA VAL A 530 14.70 13.40 -12.85
C VAL A 530 14.95 14.30 -11.64
N SER A 531 15.23 13.70 -10.47
CA SER A 531 15.54 14.42 -9.24
C SER A 531 17.04 14.61 -8.99
N ASP A 532 17.87 13.69 -9.46
CA ASP A 532 19.32 13.68 -9.24
C ASP A 532 20.07 13.42 -10.57
N PRO A 533 20.15 14.43 -11.47
CA PRO A 533 20.73 14.29 -12.81
C PRO A 533 22.28 14.32 -12.79
N THR A 534 22.91 13.51 -11.95
CA THR A 534 24.37 13.48 -11.79
C THR A 534 25.02 12.33 -12.56
N LEU A 535 26.27 12.52 -12.98
CA LEU A 535 27.08 11.48 -13.63
C LEU A 535 27.33 10.29 -12.69
N GLU A 536 27.54 10.57 -11.41
CA GLU A 536 27.68 9.54 -10.39
C GLU A 536 26.44 8.64 -10.33
N ARG A 537 25.25 9.26 -10.30
CA ARG A 537 23.99 8.51 -10.29
C ARG A 537 23.76 7.71 -11.57
N LEU A 538 24.08 8.28 -12.73
CA LEU A 538 24.01 7.57 -14.02
C LEU A 538 24.97 6.38 -14.06
N GLY A 539 26.21 6.56 -13.58
CA GLY A 539 27.21 5.50 -13.46
C GLY A 539 26.75 4.38 -12.53
N GLN A 540 26.15 4.70 -11.39
CA GLN A 540 25.55 3.72 -10.48
C GLN A 540 24.43 2.92 -11.16
N ILE A 541 23.48 3.59 -11.83
CA ILE A 541 22.40 2.93 -12.57
C ILE A 541 22.97 1.92 -13.58
N PHE A 542 23.99 2.33 -14.33
CA PHE A 542 24.61 1.46 -15.31
C PHE A 542 25.33 0.26 -14.67
N ARG A 543 26.13 0.49 -13.62
CA ARG A 543 26.91 -0.54 -12.93
C ARG A 543 26.02 -1.55 -12.20
N GLU A 544 25.00 -1.07 -11.49
CA GLU A 544 24.25 -1.88 -10.52
C GLU A 544 22.95 -2.46 -11.10
N GLN A 545 22.42 -1.89 -12.18
CA GLN A 545 21.12 -2.28 -12.73
C GLN A 545 21.20 -2.67 -14.20
N VAL A 546 21.77 -1.80 -15.06
CA VAL A 546 21.78 -2.03 -16.51
C VAL A 546 22.74 -3.16 -16.90
N LEU A 547 24.00 -3.09 -16.48
CA LEU A 547 25.01 -4.07 -16.87
C LEU A 547 24.67 -5.49 -16.37
N PRO A 548 24.27 -5.70 -15.09
CA PRO A 548 23.83 -7.00 -14.63
C PRO A 548 22.63 -7.54 -15.40
N LEU A 549 21.67 -6.69 -15.78
CA LEU A 549 20.52 -7.10 -16.59
C LEU A 549 20.94 -7.51 -18.00
N LEU A 550 21.89 -6.80 -18.62
CA LEU A 550 22.45 -7.19 -19.92
C LEU A 550 23.24 -8.51 -19.82
N GLN A 551 23.96 -8.76 -18.72
CA GLN A 551 24.63 -10.05 -18.47
C GLN A 551 23.61 -11.19 -18.47
N GLU A 552 22.47 -11.01 -17.80
CA GLU A 552 21.39 -11.99 -17.77
C GLU A 552 20.77 -12.20 -19.16
N TYR A 553 20.42 -11.12 -19.87
CA TYR A 553 19.80 -11.19 -21.20
C TYR A 553 20.66 -11.85 -22.25
N PHE A 554 21.97 -11.62 -22.20
CA PHE A 554 22.92 -12.16 -23.15
C PHE A 554 23.61 -13.42 -22.65
N PHE A 555 23.19 -14.00 -21.51
CA PHE A 555 23.80 -15.19 -20.90
C PHE A 555 25.34 -15.08 -20.81
N GLU A 556 25.84 -13.95 -20.31
CA GLU A 556 27.26 -13.63 -20.22
C GLU A 556 28.00 -13.56 -21.59
N ASP A 557 27.28 -13.36 -22.72
CA ASP A 557 27.89 -13.00 -24.01
C ASP A 557 28.33 -11.53 -24.02
N TRP A 558 29.48 -11.29 -23.41
CA TRP A 558 30.10 -9.97 -23.24
C TRP A 558 30.34 -9.23 -24.56
N GLN A 559 30.50 -9.93 -25.68
CA GLN A 559 30.66 -9.30 -26.99
C GLN A 559 29.36 -8.63 -27.44
N ARG A 560 28.20 -9.28 -27.23
CA ARG A 560 26.91 -8.66 -27.52
C ARG A 560 26.60 -7.49 -26.60
N ILE A 561 26.99 -7.60 -25.32
CA ILE A 561 26.88 -6.47 -24.38
C ILE A 561 27.74 -5.29 -24.86
N GLN A 562 28.97 -5.56 -25.32
CA GLN A 562 29.87 -4.57 -25.92
C GLN A 562 29.23 -3.87 -27.14
N TRP A 563 28.46 -4.60 -27.95
CA TRP A 563 27.72 -4.01 -29.07
C TRP A 563 26.58 -3.11 -28.61
N VAL A 564 25.79 -3.52 -27.61
CA VAL A 564 24.74 -2.67 -27.00
C VAL A 564 25.32 -1.37 -26.47
N LEU A 565 26.44 -1.44 -25.76
CA LEU A 565 27.13 -0.29 -25.18
C LEU A 565 27.98 0.50 -26.20
N ASN A 566 28.09 0.02 -27.44
CA ASN A 566 28.93 0.58 -28.50
C ASN A 566 30.44 0.60 -28.23
N ASP A 567 30.92 -0.18 -27.26
CA ASP A 567 32.30 -0.13 -26.78
C ASP A 567 33.32 -0.52 -27.86
N HIS A 568 32.96 -1.43 -28.78
CA HIS A 568 33.80 -1.83 -29.91
C HIS A 568 34.20 -0.69 -30.87
N ARG A 569 33.56 0.48 -30.75
CA ARG A 569 33.86 1.69 -31.54
C ARG A 569 34.46 2.82 -30.71
N LYS A 570 34.57 2.67 -29.39
CA LYS A 570 35.09 3.70 -28.49
C LYS A 570 36.61 3.56 -28.37
N VAL A 571 37.25 4.63 -27.90
CA VAL A 571 38.62 4.54 -27.39
C VAL A 571 38.63 3.70 -26.11
N PRO A 572 39.70 2.93 -25.82
CA PRO A 572 39.72 1.96 -24.72
C PRO A 572 39.26 2.51 -23.38
N GLU A 573 39.62 3.74 -23.06
CA GLU A 573 39.27 4.39 -21.79
C GLU A 573 37.79 4.61 -21.53
N ASN A 574 37.02 4.68 -22.62
CA ASN A 574 35.59 4.96 -22.60
C ASN A 574 34.76 3.69 -22.83
N CYS A 575 35.42 2.54 -23.01
CA CYS A 575 34.78 1.24 -23.08
C CYS A 575 34.38 0.82 -21.67
N PHE A 576 33.11 0.46 -21.45
CA PHE A 576 32.68 -0.15 -20.19
C PHE A 576 33.19 -1.58 -20.07
N ILE A 577 33.27 -2.28 -21.20
CA ILE A 577 33.71 -3.67 -21.32
C ILE A 577 34.94 -3.72 -22.24
N GLU A 578 36.01 -4.28 -21.70
CA GLU A 578 37.27 -4.46 -22.39
C GLU A 578 37.62 -5.94 -22.56
N GLN A 579 38.25 -6.24 -23.69
CA GLN A 579 38.85 -7.54 -23.94
C GLN A 579 40.37 -7.37 -23.94
N PRO A 580 41.05 -7.60 -22.81
CA PRO A 580 42.51 -7.55 -22.79
C PRO A 580 43.10 -8.58 -23.76
N THR A 581 44.15 -8.17 -24.48
CA THR A 581 45.01 -9.12 -25.21
C THR A 581 45.71 -10.03 -24.20
N PHE A 582 45.17 -11.23 -24.04
CA PHE A 582 45.73 -12.28 -23.21
C PHE A 582 46.62 -13.20 -24.06
N ASN A 583 47.77 -13.62 -23.54
CA ASN A 583 48.60 -14.65 -24.16
C ASN A 583 48.43 -15.99 -23.39
N PRO A 584 47.59 -16.92 -23.88
CA PRO A 584 47.34 -18.20 -23.22
C PRO A 584 48.60 -19.03 -22.93
N GLY A 585 49.61 -18.94 -23.81
CA GLY A 585 50.84 -19.71 -23.70
C GLY A 585 51.61 -19.42 -22.41
N SER A 586 51.53 -18.19 -21.89
CA SER A 586 52.17 -17.83 -20.63
C SER A 586 51.51 -18.42 -19.37
N LEU A 587 50.23 -18.82 -19.44
CA LEU A 587 49.50 -19.34 -18.28
C LEU A 587 49.32 -20.86 -18.32
N PHE A 588 49.06 -21.42 -19.51
CA PHE A 588 48.75 -22.84 -19.68
C PHE A 588 49.80 -23.63 -20.48
N GLY A 589 50.80 -22.94 -21.06
CA GLY A 589 51.78 -23.53 -21.98
C GLY A 589 51.19 -23.85 -23.36
N ASP A 590 52.07 -24.21 -24.30
CA ASP A 590 51.71 -24.37 -25.73
C ASP A 590 50.85 -25.62 -26.04
N GLN A 591 50.65 -26.49 -25.05
CA GLN A 591 49.88 -27.72 -25.19
C GLN A 591 48.36 -27.52 -25.00
N VAL A 592 47.94 -26.38 -24.44
CA VAL A 592 46.54 -26.06 -24.20
C VAL A 592 46.04 -25.10 -25.28
N VAL A 593 45.25 -25.63 -26.21
CA VAL A 593 44.59 -24.82 -27.26
C VAL A 593 43.26 -24.32 -26.71
N LEU A 594 43.22 -23.05 -26.30
CA LEU A 594 41.97 -22.38 -25.92
C LEU A 594 41.24 -21.93 -27.20
N SER A 595 39.92 -22.09 -27.23
CA SER A 595 39.08 -21.51 -28.29
C SER A 595 38.92 -20.00 -28.07
N ASN A 596 38.59 -19.24 -29.13
CA ASN A 596 38.28 -17.80 -29.04
C ASN A 596 37.11 -17.47 -28.09
N GLN A 597 36.37 -18.48 -27.60
CA GLN A 597 35.30 -18.32 -26.61
C GLN A 597 35.84 -18.22 -25.17
N ASN A 598 37.13 -18.51 -24.95
CA ASN A 598 37.76 -18.47 -23.62
C ASN A 598 38.44 -17.12 -23.33
N ASN A 599 38.09 -16.06 -24.06
CA ASN A 599 38.68 -14.75 -23.85
C ASN A 599 38.22 -14.15 -22.53
N GLN A 600 39.16 -13.64 -21.74
CA GLN A 600 38.85 -12.92 -20.52
C GLN A 600 38.23 -11.56 -20.88
N TRP A 601 37.14 -11.22 -20.20
CA TRP A 601 36.49 -9.93 -20.27
C TRP A 601 36.68 -9.19 -18.95
N LEU A 602 36.91 -7.87 -19.03
CA LEU A 602 37.08 -7.01 -17.88
C LEU A 602 36.08 -5.86 -17.94
N ILE A 603 35.52 -5.52 -16.78
CA ILE A 603 34.72 -4.31 -16.60
C ILE A 603 35.67 -3.17 -16.26
N ASN A 604 35.64 -2.09 -17.04
CA ASN A 604 36.39 -0.87 -16.76
C ASN A 604 35.57 0.02 -15.81
N GLU A 605 35.92 -0.01 -14.53
CA GLU A 605 35.22 0.75 -13.49
C GLU A 605 35.33 2.27 -13.65
N ASP A 606 36.41 2.75 -14.26
CA ASP A 606 36.62 4.18 -14.50
C ASP A 606 35.69 4.70 -15.60
N ALA A 607 35.24 3.84 -16.53
CA ALA A 607 34.35 4.22 -17.62
C ALA A 607 32.98 4.72 -17.11
N PHE A 608 32.47 4.19 -16.00
CA PHE A 608 31.21 4.65 -15.38
C PHE A 608 31.29 6.05 -14.78
N ALA A 609 32.50 6.57 -14.55
CA ALA A 609 32.74 7.91 -14.05
C ALA A 609 33.09 8.93 -15.15
N ARG A 610 33.02 8.52 -16.43
CA ARG A 610 33.35 9.35 -17.61
C ARG A 610 32.11 9.62 -18.43
N ILE A 611 31.78 10.89 -18.65
CA ILE A 611 30.60 11.28 -19.45
C ILE A 611 30.75 10.84 -20.91
N GLU A 612 31.99 10.79 -21.40
CA GLU A 612 32.38 10.38 -22.74
C GLU A 612 32.02 8.91 -23.01
N SER A 613 32.09 8.04 -22.01
CA SER A 613 31.68 6.64 -22.14
C SER A 613 30.21 6.51 -22.51
N PHE A 614 29.35 7.37 -21.93
CA PHE A 614 27.91 7.40 -22.20
C PHE A 614 27.59 8.09 -23.52
N TRP A 615 28.26 9.20 -23.86
CA TRP A 615 28.16 9.80 -25.20
C TRP A 615 28.52 8.80 -26.29
N GLY A 616 29.58 8.03 -26.07
CA GLY A 616 30.01 6.98 -26.99
C GLY A 616 28.96 5.89 -27.20
N VAL A 617 28.02 5.69 -26.26
CA VAL A 617 26.88 4.77 -26.47
C VAL A 617 25.95 5.32 -27.54
N ILE A 618 25.63 6.62 -27.51
CA ILE A 618 24.79 7.28 -28.53
C ILE A 618 25.54 7.32 -29.86
N ASP A 619 26.72 7.92 -29.86
CA ASP A 619 27.61 8.00 -31.01
C ASP A 619 29.07 8.13 -30.55
N HIS A 620 29.90 7.17 -30.94
CA HIS A 620 31.36 7.19 -30.71
C HIS A 620 32.09 8.39 -31.34
N GLN A 621 31.49 9.05 -32.34
CA GLN A 621 32.03 10.25 -32.99
C GLN A 621 31.51 11.54 -32.36
N ALA A 622 30.49 11.46 -31.48
CA ALA A 622 30.02 12.62 -30.75
C ALA A 622 31.14 13.10 -29.82
N VAL A 623 31.76 14.21 -30.21
CA VAL A 623 32.67 14.95 -29.35
C VAL A 623 31.78 15.67 -28.34
N PRO A 624 31.93 15.42 -27.02
CA PRO A 624 31.29 16.26 -26.02
C PRO A 624 31.64 17.72 -26.34
N PRO A 625 30.71 18.66 -26.27
CA PRO A 625 31.00 20.07 -26.52
C PRO A 625 32.24 20.45 -25.74
N LYS A 626 33.22 20.99 -26.47
CA LYS A 626 34.58 21.21 -25.96
C LYS A 626 34.53 21.89 -24.61
N LEU A 627 34.80 21.11 -23.56
CA LEU A 627 34.99 21.57 -22.19
C LEU A 627 36.16 22.56 -22.21
N GLN A 628 35.92 23.80 -21.77
CA GLN A 628 37.01 24.74 -21.51
C GLN A 628 37.92 24.12 -20.44
N ASP A 629 39.23 24.14 -20.67
CA ASP A 629 40.23 23.52 -19.80
C ASP A 629 40.09 24.08 -18.38
N ALA A 630 39.73 23.21 -17.43
CA ALA A 630 39.73 23.54 -16.02
C ALA A 630 41.10 23.19 -15.42
N ILE A 631 41.72 24.17 -14.77
CA ILE A 631 42.91 24.08 -13.91
C ILE A 631 44.07 23.23 -14.45
N GLU A 632 45.06 23.91 -15.02
CA GLU A 632 46.34 23.34 -15.44
C GLU A 632 47.46 23.72 -14.48
N ALA A 633 48.42 22.82 -14.29
CA ALA A 633 49.67 23.10 -13.60
C ALA A 633 50.84 22.41 -14.32
N GLU A 634 51.99 23.09 -14.41
CA GLU A 634 53.14 22.63 -15.20
C GLU A 634 54.42 22.59 -14.38
N LYS A 635 55.24 21.57 -14.63
CA LYS A 635 56.60 21.45 -14.10
C LYS A 635 57.52 20.81 -15.13
N GLY A 636 58.37 21.64 -15.76
CA GLY A 636 59.29 21.17 -16.80
C GLY A 636 58.54 20.76 -18.06
N ASP A 637 58.75 19.53 -18.51
CA ASP A 637 58.05 18.93 -19.64
C ASP A 637 56.73 18.27 -19.26
N ILE A 638 56.36 18.27 -17.97
CA ILE A 638 55.17 17.60 -17.45
C ILE A 638 54.06 18.61 -17.16
N GLN A 639 52.89 18.41 -17.75
CA GLN A 639 51.66 19.20 -17.52
C GLN A 639 50.61 18.28 -16.87
N VAL A 640 49.96 18.76 -15.82
CA VAL A 640 48.87 18.05 -15.14
C VAL A 640 47.62 18.93 -15.23
N ARG A 641 46.52 18.38 -15.76
CA ARG A 641 45.25 19.10 -15.92
C ARG A 641 44.07 18.35 -15.35
N GLN A 642 43.13 19.07 -14.75
CA GLN A 642 41.90 18.52 -14.20
C GLN A 642 40.70 18.94 -15.05
N LEU A 643 40.18 18.05 -15.89
CA LEU A 643 38.98 18.33 -16.69
C LEU A 643 37.78 18.67 -15.78
N GLU A 644 36.76 19.40 -16.26
CA GLU A 644 35.55 19.69 -15.45
C GLU A 644 34.82 18.41 -15.01
N SER A 645 35.02 17.29 -15.72
CA SER A 645 34.58 15.95 -15.29
C SER A 645 35.25 15.45 -14.00
N GLY A 646 36.30 16.15 -13.54
CA GLY A 646 37.16 15.79 -12.43
C GLY A 646 38.22 14.75 -12.77
N SER A 647 38.37 14.38 -14.05
CA SER A 647 39.43 13.48 -14.53
C SER A 647 40.78 14.18 -14.56
N ILE A 648 41.85 13.46 -14.27
CA ILE A 648 43.23 13.99 -14.28
C ILE A 648 43.99 13.43 -15.49
N GLU A 649 44.56 14.33 -16.29
CA GLU A 649 45.49 13.99 -17.35
C GLU A 649 46.90 14.49 -17.03
N VAL A 650 47.89 13.66 -17.37
CA VAL A 650 49.30 14.02 -17.27
C VAL A 650 49.87 13.96 -18.66
N LEU A 651 50.43 15.07 -19.13
CA LEU A 651 51.12 15.17 -20.41
C LEU A 651 52.62 15.30 -20.13
N GLN A 652 53.45 14.61 -20.92
CA GLN A 652 54.90 14.81 -20.95
C GLN A 652 55.31 15.18 -22.37
N ALA A 653 56.02 16.30 -22.54
CA ALA A 653 56.36 16.89 -23.84
C ALA A 653 55.13 17.02 -24.78
N GLY A 654 53.99 17.43 -24.22
CA GLY A 654 52.73 17.62 -24.95
C GLY A 654 51.98 16.35 -25.34
N LYS A 655 52.40 15.17 -24.86
CA LYS A 655 51.71 13.88 -25.09
C LYS A 655 51.17 13.31 -23.78
N ILE A 656 49.94 12.84 -23.78
CA ILE A 656 49.33 12.18 -22.60
C ILE A 656 50.11 10.91 -22.26
N VAL A 657 50.54 10.78 -21.00
CA VAL A 657 51.28 9.62 -20.47
C VAL A 657 50.36 8.74 -19.64
N ARG A 658 50.43 7.42 -19.89
CA ARG A 658 49.63 6.39 -19.22
C ARG A 658 50.54 5.22 -18.81
N PRO A 659 50.44 4.69 -17.57
CA PRO A 659 49.58 5.15 -16.48
C PRO A 659 50.06 6.50 -15.90
N SER A 660 49.12 7.38 -15.55
CA SER A 660 49.43 8.72 -15.03
C SER A 660 49.85 8.71 -13.55
N LYS A 661 49.41 7.69 -12.80
CA LYS A 661 49.59 7.59 -11.34
C LYS A 661 51.07 7.56 -10.87
N PRO A 662 52.02 6.87 -11.53
CA PRO A 662 53.44 6.91 -11.17
C PRO A 662 54.03 8.33 -11.24
N ILE A 663 53.77 9.06 -12.33
CA ILE A 663 54.28 10.43 -12.50
C ILE A 663 53.67 11.37 -11.46
N LEU A 664 52.37 11.23 -11.18
CA LEU A 664 51.72 11.98 -10.11
C LEU A 664 52.33 11.68 -8.73
N ARG A 665 52.75 10.44 -8.46
CA ARG A 665 53.44 10.09 -7.21
C ARG A 665 54.83 10.71 -7.14
N ASP A 666 55.58 10.70 -8.24
CA ASP A 666 56.91 11.32 -8.28
C ASP A 666 56.82 12.85 -8.08
N LEU A 667 55.83 13.49 -8.71
CA LEU A 667 55.53 14.92 -8.51
C LEU A 667 55.09 15.21 -7.07
N ALA A 668 54.23 14.38 -6.48
CA ALA A 668 53.80 14.52 -5.10
C ALA A 668 54.96 14.35 -4.11
N ALA A 669 55.81 13.35 -4.31
CA ALA A 669 57.00 13.10 -3.48
C ALA A 669 58.00 14.27 -3.58
N ALA A 670 58.22 14.80 -4.79
CA ALA A 670 59.08 15.96 -5.01
C ALA A 670 58.56 17.25 -4.35
N HIS A 671 57.30 17.28 -3.91
CA HIS A 671 56.66 18.41 -3.25
C HIS A 671 56.24 18.11 -1.79
N GLY A 672 56.68 16.97 -1.24
CA GLY A 672 56.41 16.59 0.14
C GLY A 672 54.93 16.37 0.46
N LEU A 673 54.11 16.07 -0.55
CA LEU A 673 52.66 15.89 -0.39
C LEU A 673 52.35 14.53 0.23
N ILE A 674 51.33 14.49 1.08
CA ILE A 674 50.80 13.25 1.63
C ILE A 674 50.05 12.51 0.51
N THR A 675 50.40 11.24 0.27
CA THR A 675 49.79 10.40 -0.79
C THR A 675 48.73 9.43 -0.28
N HIS A 676 48.28 9.62 0.96
CA HIS A 676 47.35 8.74 1.68
C HIS A 676 46.34 9.57 2.50
N HIS A 677 45.14 9.03 2.68
CA HIS A 677 44.17 9.58 3.61
C HIS A 677 44.60 9.32 5.07
N ALA A 678 44.02 10.05 6.02
CA ALA A 678 44.23 9.83 7.46
C ALA A 678 43.90 8.40 7.93
N SER A 679 43.10 7.66 7.15
CA SER A 679 42.77 6.24 7.35
C SER A 679 43.84 5.26 6.84
N GLY A 680 44.95 5.74 6.26
CA GLY A 680 46.04 4.92 5.70
C GLY A 680 45.84 4.46 4.25
N ARG A 681 44.67 4.71 3.64
CA ARG A 681 44.38 4.35 2.24
C ARG A 681 45.07 5.32 1.27
N GLU A 682 45.71 4.81 0.22
CA GLU A 682 46.35 5.67 -0.79
C GLU A 682 45.35 6.52 -1.58
N PHE A 683 45.80 7.67 -2.07
CA PHE A 683 45.04 8.48 -3.02
C PHE A 683 44.87 7.77 -4.37
N ASN A 684 43.67 7.89 -4.93
CA ASN A 684 43.41 7.57 -6.33
C ASN A 684 43.98 8.65 -7.24
N THR A 685 44.03 8.39 -8.56
CA THR A 685 44.61 9.30 -9.56
C THR A 685 43.99 10.70 -9.50
N ARG A 686 42.68 10.79 -9.19
CA ARG A 686 41.95 12.04 -9.04
C ARG A 686 42.42 12.85 -7.83
N HIS A 687 42.38 12.28 -6.63
CA HIS A 687 42.81 12.96 -5.40
C HIS A 687 44.30 13.34 -5.45
N LEU A 688 45.13 12.45 -5.97
CA LEU A 688 46.56 12.70 -6.12
C LEU A 688 46.84 13.81 -7.14
N GLY A 689 46.10 13.81 -8.27
CA GLY A 689 46.22 14.84 -9.29
C GLY A 689 45.79 16.21 -8.81
N VAL A 690 44.67 16.31 -8.08
CA VAL A 690 44.21 17.58 -7.48
C VAL A 690 45.25 18.13 -6.49
N ALA A 691 45.81 17.27 -5.63
CA ALA A 691 46.84 17.67 -4.68
C ALA A 691 48.11 18.17 -5.38
N VAL A 692 48.53 17.50 -6.45
CA VAL A 692 49.69 17.89 -7.26
C VAL A 692 49.44 19.23 -7.98
N ILE A 693 48.26 19.40 -8.59
CA ILE A 693 47.87 20.66 -9.25
C ILE A 693 47.89 21.83 -8.24
N SER A 694 47.31 21.65 -7.06
CA SER A 694 47.31 22.67 -6.00
C SER A 694 48.73 23.06 -5.58
N ALA A 695 49.60 22.06 -5.37
CA ALA A 695 50.98 22.27 -4.96
C ALA A 695 51.83 22.97 -6.02
N LEU A 696 51.63 22.62 -7.30
CA LEU A 696 52.34 23.21 -8.43
C LEU A 696 51.93 24.66 -8.68
N ASN A 697 50.65 25.00 -8.48
CA ASN A 697 50.14 26.36 -8.64
C ASN A 697 50.38 27.26 -7.42
N GLY A 698 51.13 26.79 -6.41
CA GLY A 698 51.47 27.59 -5.22
C GLY A 698 50.31 27.84 -4.28
N VAL A 699 49.18 27.12 -4.45
CA VAL A 699 48.05 27.16 -3.54
C VAL A 699 48.30 26.06 -2.50
N THR A 700 48.84 26.42 -1.34
CA THR A 700 48.87 25.50 -0.20
C THR A 700 47.45 25.05 0.11
N ALA A 701 47.21 23.74 0.05
CA ALA A 701 45.94 23.10 0.39
C ALA A 701 45.56 23.33 1.86
#